data_AF-A0A260C3A3-F1
#
_entry.id   AF-A0A260C3A3-F1
#
_cell.length_a   1.000
_cell.length_b   1.000
_cell.length_c   1.000
_cell.angle_alpha   90.00
_cell.angle_beta   90.00
_cell.angle_gamma   90.00
#
_symmetry.space_group_name_H-M   'P 1'
#
loop_
_entity.id
_entity.type
_entity.pdbx_description
1 polymer ?
#
loop_
_entity_poly.entity_id
_entity_poly.type
_entity_poly.pdbx_seq_one_letter_code
_entity_poly.pdbx_strand_id
1 'polypeptide(L)'
;MYHLDADEQSLSDGPHVYLLDAKSTLEVQALNQWIDATTPDGEPRPPSVVLSGEARTSLAESVRGYADDPLLIPLRVTLSDRKNGILHRIFAPRGRSKPTQVWQRWVANDDPDHSAVLVGEPATLRDLQDRFERGGGTSLSSFILRQASLALDKAERGVIGSEYKIPRFVVEDMTEQKKFRDGITALAEEVGQDRDAVDTRVNDILGEMVATETRRAVEMWGTLGAYFSRAYKVDVDRDQLQKVRELNKNYPLVFLPNHRSYLDPLVLRPALLAEGLPLNHVMGGINVGFWPLGPIAKRSGVVLIQRKFSDAIYKWTLRQYMSFLLSKRFNLEWYIEGGRSRTGKLRPPRFGLLTYLVDALESSDAEDVYLVPTSITYDRLHEVGAMAEESHGAKKQAEGIRMAIGYIRAQGTLRGNVYLNFGEPMSVASIVAENTDKRVAVQKIALGVSHAINDATPVTPAALVTMALLGIEDRALNVNEMWAIIAPLARYIKRRNLPTAGGVDIADVDVVRSAVIAQVNANVVKRFDDGPEPLFYLAQDKHLVAAFFRNNAIHFFVMRAIGELVVLPTSGDSAPLTQESLWQSALQLRDLLKFEFFFGDKKDFGERLESEVDLIDPDWRNKISDPDYAAQQLRSQDLHLAHRVLQPIFEAYQVVADQLMLLPQSGEFDKPKFIAECLGAAQSRRLRQQLDHSESISGELFDTALQLAENRDLVDSTSDGSARRRRDFALEIDEWARKVRTIRDMAHQMLREVEPIAAPEENNS
;
A
#
# COMPACT_ATOMS: atom_id res chain seq x y z
N MET A 1 7.47 -20.62 38.45
CA MET A 1 6.60 -19.46 38.74
C MET A 1 7.52 -18.27 38.73
N TYR A 2 7.55 -17.53 37.62
CA TYR A 2 8.34 -16.29 37.57
C TYR A 2 7.67 -15.29 38.52
N HIS A 3 8.21 -15.19 39.73
CA HIS A 3 8.08 -13.99 40.53
C HIS A 3 8.78 -12.88 39.74
N LEU A 4 7.99 -12.10 39.00
CA LEU A 4 8.38 -10.72 38.77
C LEU A 4 8.29 -10.08 40.15
N ASP A 5 9.44 -9.65 40.68
CA ASP A 5 9.52 -8.83 41.87
C ASP A 5 8.46 -7.75 41.75
N ALA A 6 7.37 -7.93 42.50
CA ALA A 6 6.60 -6.80 42.93
C ALA A 6 7.61 -5.99 43.73
N ASP A 7 8.07 -4.88 43.16
CA ASP A 7 8.75 -3.86 43.94
C ASP A 7 8.01 -3.78 45.28
N GLU A 8 8.75 -3.92 46.38
CA GLU A 8 8.29 -3.73 47.76
C GLU A 8 7.82 -2.26 47.94
N GLN A 9 6.85 -1.82 47.16
CA GLN A 9 5.99 -0.72 47.53
C GLN A 9 5.04 -1.31 48.55
N SER A 10 5.37 -1.05 49.82
CA SER A 10 4.52 -1.29 50.98
C SER A 10 3.05 -1.16 50.59
N LEU A 11 2.35 -2.29 50.45
CA LEU A 11 0.89 -2.31 50.36
C LEU A 11 0.42 -1.59 51.63
N SER A 12 -0.09 -0.38 51.46
CA SER A 12 -0.52 0.46 52.58
C SER A 12 -1.54 -0.30 53.44
N ASP A 13 -1.50 -0.06 54.74
CA ASP A 13 -2.30 -0.62 55.86
C ASP A 13 -3.83 -0.35 55.77
N GLY A 14 -4.42 -0.42 54.58
CA GLY A 14 -5.83 -0.15 54.30
C GLY A 14 -6.54 -1.35 53.64
N PRO A 15 -7.89 -1.38 53.63
CA PRO A 15 -8.66 -2.47 53.04
C PRO A 15 -8.45 -2.55 51.51
N HIS A 16 -8.01 -3.71 51.02
CA HIS A 16 -7.76 -3.95 49.59
C HIS A 16 -8.97 -4.57 48.90
N VAL A 17 -9.23 -4.17 47.65
CA VAL A 17 -10.24 -4.81 46.79
C VAL A 17 -9.59 -5.15 45.45
N TYR A 18 -9.59 -6.44 45.10
CA TYR A 18 -9.06 -6.89 43.81
C TYR A 18 -10.10 -6.73 42.69
N LEU A 19 -9.70 -6.10 41.58
CA LEU A 19 -10.54 -5.93 40.40
C LEU A 19 -10.14 -6.91 39.30
N LEU A 20 -10.95 -7.94 39.05
CA LEU A 20 -10.60 -9.05 38.16
C LEU A 20 -11.04 -8.77 36.72
N ASP A 21 -10.10 -8.47 35.82
CA ASP A 21 -10.34 -8.44 34.37
C ASP A 21 -10.24 -9.85 33.77
N ALA A 22 -11.33 -10.61 33.88
CA ALA A 22 -11.43 -11.97 33.39
C ALA A 22 -12.57 -12.14 32.38
N LYS A 23 -12.33 -12.92 31.32
CA LYS A 23 -13.28 -13.20 30.23
C LYS A 23 -13.86 -14.61 30.27
N SER A 24 -13.39 -15.45 31.19
CA SER A 24 -13.85 -16.84 31.36
C SER A 24 -13.83 -17.24 32.83
N THR A 25 -14.60 -18.27 33.18
CA THR A 25 -14.62 -18.85 34.53
C THR A 25 -13.27 -19.40 34.96
N LEU A 26 -12.46 -19.92 34.01
CA LEU A 26 -11.10 -20.37 34.31
C LEU A 26 -10.16 -19.21 34.64
N GLU A 27 -10.24 -18.09 33.94
CA GLU A 27 -9.44 -16.91 34.27
C GLU A 27 -9.83 -16.36 35.64
N VAL A 28 -11.12 -16.35 35.99
CA VAL A 28 -11.58 -16.01 37.34
C VAL A 28 -11.02 -16.98 38.40
N GLN A 29 -10.99 -18.29 38.12
CA GLN A 29 -10.42 -19.28 39.03
C GLN A 29 -8.92 -19.08 39.23
N ALA A 30 -8.16 -18.87 38.15
CA ALA A 30 -6.72 -18.65 38.22
C ALA A 30 -6.37 -17.37 39.01
N LEU A 31 -7.11 -16.27 38.80
CA LEU A 31 -6.91 -15.03 39.56
C LEU A 31 -7.24 -15.21 41.04
N ASN A 32 -8.31 -15.94 41.34
CA ASN A 32 -8.68 -16.23 42.73
C ASN A 32 -7.66 -17.13 43.43
N GLN A 33 -7.13 -18.14 42.74
CA GLN A 33 -6.03 -18.97 43.27
C GLN A 33 -4.77 -18.14 43.51
N TRP A 34 -4.47 -17.18 42.64
CA TRP A 34 -3.36 -16.26 42.85
C TRP A 34 -3.57 -15.39 44.10
N ILE A 35 -4.76 -14.83 44.30
CA ILE A 35 -5.11 -14.08 45.53
C ILE A 35 -4.95 -14.95 46.77
N ASP A 36 -5.45 -16.19 46.72
CA ASP A 36 -5.35 -17.13 47.84
C ASP A 36 -3.89 -17.47 48.17
N ALA A 37 -3.02 -17.57 47.16
CA ALA A 37 -1.60 -17.85 47.33
C ALA A 37 -0.75 -16.64 47.80
N THR A 38 -1.18 -15.41 47.52
CA THR A 38 -0.49 -14.17 47.95
C THR A 38 -1.06 -13.56 49.23
N THR A 39 -2.15 -14.09 49.78
CA THR A 39 -2.69 -13.67 51.07
C THR A 39 -1.86 -14.30 52.20
N PRO A 40 -1.29 -13.51 53.14
CA PRO A 40 -0.51 -14.05 54.26
C PRO A 40 -1.32 -14.98 55.17
N ASP A 41 -0.67 -16.01 55.71
CA ASP A 41 -1.29 -16.94 56.66
C ASP A 41 -1.82 -16.19 57.90
N GLY A 42 -3.13 -16.26 58.13
CA GLY A 42 -3.81 -15.66 59.28
C GLY A 42 -4.58 -14.36 59.00
N GLU A 43 -4.43 -13.78 57.81
CA GLU A 43 -5.18 -12.59 57.38
C GLU A 43 -6.50 -12.97 56.67
N PRO A 44 -7.59 -12.18 56.82
CA PRO A 44 -8.82 -12.41 56.08
C PRO A 44 -8.60 -12.13 54.58
N ARG A 45 -9.05 -13.07 53.73
CA ARG A 45 -8.97 -12.95 52.28
C ARG A 45 -9.58 -11.63 51.79
N PRO A 46 -8.85 -10.79 51.04
CA PRO A 46 -9.40 -9.56 50.48
C PRO A 46 -10.53 -9.83 49.48
N PRO A 47 -11.58 -8.98 49.46
CA PRO A 47 -12.67 -9.11 48.50
C PRO A 47 -12.19 -8.91 47.05
N SER A 48 -12.89 -9.55 46.11
CA SER A 48 -12.61 -9.42 44.68
C SER A 48 -13.89 -9.17 43.88
N VAL A 49 -13.83 -8.26 42.91
CA VAL A 49 -14.95 -7.92 42.02
C VAL A 49 -14.57 -8.24 40.57
N VAL A 50 -15.40 -9.04 39.88
CA VAL A 50 -15.19 -9.36 38.47
C VAL A 50 -15.69 -8.21 37.59
N LEU A 51 -14.83 -7.67 36.73
CA LEU A 51 -15.12 -6.52 35.85
C LEU A 51 -16.02 -6.86 34.64
N SER A 52 -16.82 -7.93 34.72
CA SER A 52 -17.69 -8.41 33.64
C SER A 52 -19.14 -8.58 34.09
N GLY A 53 -20.10 -8.46 33.17
CA GLY A 53 -21.54 -8.63 33.47
C GLY A 53 -22.20 -7.41 34.13
N GLU A 54 -23.18 -7.66 35.01
CA GLU A 54 -23.99 -6.63 35.69
C GLU A 54 -23.17 -5.73 36.64
N ALA A 55 -22.01 -6.19 37.11
CA ALA A 55 -21.13 -5.43 37.99
C ALA A 55 -20.48 -4.20 37.33
N ARG A 56 -20.57 -4.04 35.99
CA ARG A 56 -19.95 -2.90 35.28
C ARG A 56 -20.64 -1.57 35.57
N THR A 57 -21.95 -1.59 35.79
CA THR A 57 -22.73 -0.37 36.04
C THR A 57 -22.73 0.03 37.53
N SER A 58 -22.64 -0.93 38.44
CA SER A 58 -22.65 -0.73 39.89
C SER A 58 -21.27 -0.89 40.57
N LEU A 59 -20.18 -0.85 39.80
CA LEU A 59 -18.82 -1.07 40.34
C LEU A 59 -18.47 -0.12 41.48
N ALA A 60 -18.77 1.18 41.33
CA ALA A 60 -18.46 2.18 42.34
C ALA A 60 -19.25 1.97 43.65
N GLU A 61 -20.48 1.47 43.57
CA GLU A 61 -21.31 1.15 44.74
C GLU A 61 -20.84 -0.15 45.40
N SER A 62 -20.53 -1.16 44.59
CA SER A 62 -20.04 -2.46 45.05
C SER A 62 -18.74 -2.33 45.82
N VAL A 63 -17.82 -1.50 45.32
CA VAL A 63 -16.53 -1.23 45.95
C VAL A 63 -16.68 -0.43 47.25
N ARG A 64 -17.57 0.57 47.29
CA ARG A 64 -17.91 1.31 48.53
C ARG A 64 -18.53 0.42 49.61
N GLY A 65 -19.20 -0.66 49.22
CA GLY A 65 -19.77 -1.63 50.15
C GLY A 65 -18.71 -2.36 50.99
N TYR A 66 -17.45 -2.38 50.57
CA TYR A 66 -16.36 -3.04 51.28
C TYR A 66 -15.59 -2.10 52.23
N ALA A 67 -15.41 -0.83 51.87
CA ALA A 67 -14.76 0.19 52.70
C ALA A 67 -15.05 1.61 52.16
N ASP A 68 -14.82 2.64 52.97
CA ASP A 68 -14.99 4.05 52.58
C ASP A 68 -13.99 4.50 51.50
N ASP A 69 -12.72 4.10 51.61
CA ASP A 69 -11.66 4.41 50.62
C ASP A 69 -10.73 3.20 50.38
N PRO A 70 -11.23 2.12 49.75
CA PRO A 70 -10.44 0.91 49.50
C PRO A 70 -9.34 1.17 48.47
N LEU A 71 -8.21 0.46 48.63
CA LEU A 71 -7.17 0.38 47.62
C LEU A 71 -7.58 -0.62 46.53
N LEU A 72 -7.78 -0.15 45.30
CA LEU A 72 -8.22 -0.96 44.19
C LEU A 72 -7.02 -1.52 43.44
N ILE A 73 -6.94 -2.85 43.35
CA ILE A 73 -5.81 -3.57 42.74
C ILE A 73 -6.31 -4.35 41.53
N PRO A 74 -6.06 -3.87 40.29
CA PRO A 74 -6.46 -4.57 39.08
C PRO A 74 -5.63 -5.84 38.86
N LEU A 75 -6.28 -6.96 38.50
CA LEU A 75 -5.63 -8.22 38.15
C LEU A 75 -6.07 -8.76 36.79
N ARG A 76 -5.14 -9.35 36.03
CA ARG A 76 -5.41 -10.03 34.74
C ARG A 76 -4.50 -11.23 34.53
N VAL A 77 -5.01 -12.31 33.95
CA VAL A 77 -4.18 -13.42 33.47
C VAL A 77 -3.65 -13.10 32.07
N THR A 78 -2.34 -13.16 31.88
CA THR A 78 -1.69 -13.12 30.57
C THR A 78 -0.88 -14.38 30.30
N LEU A 79 -0.57 -14.66 29.04
CA LEU A 79 0.29 -15.77 28.66
C LEU A 79 1.73 -15.25 28.58
N SER A 80 2.63 -15.80 29.40
CA SER A 80 4.06 -15.60 29.23
C SER A 80 4.57 -16.68 28.29
N ASP A 81 5.05 -16.31 27.09
CA ASP A 81 6.13 -17.10 26.51
C ASP A 81 6.93 -16.29 25.49
N ARG A 82 8.23 -16.18 25.77
CA ARG A 82 9.27 -15.57 24.94
C ARG A 82 9.94 -16.60 24.01
N LYS A 83 9.63 -17.91 24.14
CA LYS A 83 10.42 -18.97 23.49
C LYS A 83 9.73 -19.76 22.37
N ASN A 84 8.40 -19.81 22.28
CA ASN A 84 7.72 -20.59 21.24
C ASN A 84 6.80 -19.72 20.36
N GLY A 85 7.05 -19.77 19.05
CA GLY A 85 6.48 -18.86 18.05
C GLY A 85 4.95 -18.87 17.90
N ILE A 86 4.48 -17.94 17.05
CA ILE A 86 3.09 -17.52 16.78
C ILE A 86 2.06 -18.67 16.73
N LEU A 87 2.44 -19.85 16.22
CA LEU A 87 1.59 -21.04 16.07
C LEU A 87 0.99 -21.57 17.38
N HIS A 88 1.70 -21.45 18.51
CA HIS A 88 1.26 -22.01 19.79
C HIS A 88 0.11 -21.22 20.44
N ARG A 89 0.00 -19.91 20.15
CA ARG A 89 -0.98 -19.00 20.76
C ARG A 89 -2.38 -19.10 20.14
N ILE A 90 -2.49 -19.69 18.96
CA ILE A 90 -3.73 -19.78 18.15
C ILE A 90 -4.74 -20.77 18.75
N PHE A 91 -4.27 -21.85 19.37
CA PHE A 91 -5.12 -22.95 19.84
C PHE A 91 -5.71 -22.74 21.24
N ALA A 92 -5.46 -21.58 21.87
CA ALA A 92 -6.01 -21.25 23.18
C ALA A 92 -7.51 -20.85 23.07
N PRO A 93 -8.44 -21.58 23.71
CA PRO A 93 -9.84 -21.16 23.84
C PRO A 93 -9.95 -19.95 24.78
N ARG A 94 -10.80 -18.99 24.41
CA ARG A 94 -11.19 -17.79 25.16
C ARG A 94 -12.59 -17.34 24.72
N GLY A 95 -13.37 -16.73 25.62
CA GLY A 95 -14.81 -16.47 25.46
C GLY A 95 -15.70 -17.61 25.98
N ARG A 96 -17.03 -17.54 25.77
CA ARG A 96 -18.02 -18.53 26.28
C ARG A 96 -17.96 -19.93 25.63
N SER A 97 -16.98 -20.19 24.77
CA SER A 97 -16.80 -21.49 24.12
C SER A 97 -16.29 -22.52 25.13
N LYS A 98 -16.95 -23.69 25.21
CA LYS A 98 -16.45 -24.81 26.04
C LYS A 98 -15.00 -25.12 25.62
N PRO A 99 -14.06 -25.21 26.58
CA PRO A 99 -12.68 -25.52 26.24
C PRO A 99 -12.61 -26.90 25.58
N THR A 100 -11.79 -27.05 24.54
CA THR A 100 -11.52 -28.35 23.92
C THR A 100 -10.79 -29.26 24.92
N GLN A 101 -11.02 -30.58 24.86
CA GLN A 101 -10.40 -31.55 25.79
C GLN A 101 -8.86 -31.49 25.80
N VAL A 102 -8.25 -31.05 24.70
CA VAL A 102 -6.80 -30.83 24.58
C VAL A 102 -6.33 -29.69 25.48
N TRP A 103 -7.12 -28.62 25.63
CA TRP A 103 -6.77 -27.47 26.46
C TRP A 103 -6.99 -27.72 27.95
N GLN A 104 -8.04 -28.48 28.31
CA GLN A 104 -8.28 -28.88 29.71
C GLN A 104 -7.11 -29.70 30.28
N ARG A 105 -6.45 -30.53 29.46
CA ARG A 105 -5.23 -31.26 29.84
C ARG A 105 -3.98 -30.37 29.98
N TRP A 106 -3.98 -29.19 29.36
CA TRP A 106 -2.82 -28.29 29.32
C TRP A 106 -2.78 -27.30 30.49
N VAL A 107 -3.94 -26.80 30.94
CA VAL A 107 -4.04 -25.94 32.14
C VAL A 107 -4.00 -26.76 33.43
N ALA A 108 -4.43 -28.02 33.39
CA ALA A 108 -4.41 -28.91 34.55
C ALA A 108 -3.03 -29.45 34.93
N ASN A 109 -2.03 -29.29 34.05
CA ASN A 109 -0.64 -29.49 34.41
C ASN A 109 -0.10 -28.13 34.84
N ASP A 110 0.11 -27.93 36.14
CA ASP A 110 0.77 -26.78 36.77
C ASP A 110 2.16 -26.54 36.16
N ASP A 111 2.23 -25.98 34.96
CA ASP A 111 3.47 -25.50 34.36
C ASP A 111 3.52 -23.97 34.49
N PRO A 112 4.22 -23.46 35.52
CA PRO A 112 4.21 -22.04 35.86
C PRO A 112 5.07 -21.18 34.91
N ASP A 113 5.50 -21.72 33.76
CA ASP A 113 6.21 -21.00 32.69
C ASP A 113 5.27 -20.46 31.58
N HIS A 114 3.97 -20.81 31.58
CA HIS A 114 3.06 -20.51 30.44
C HIS A 114 2.00 -19.41 30.68
N SER A 115 1.69 -19.05 31.94
CA SER A 115 0.75 -17.98 32.26
C SER A 115 1.18 -17.20 33.50
N ALA A 116 1.06 -15.87 33.44
CA ALA A 116 1.41 -14.96 34.52
C ALA A 116 0.19 -14.12 34.92
N VAL A 117 0.06 -13.82 36.21
CA VAL A 117 -0.91 -12.84 36.72
C VAL A 117 -0.25 -11.47 36.70
N LEU A 118 -0.86 -10.55 35.97
CA LEU A 118 -0.47 -9.14 35.93
C LEU A 118 -1.20 -8.39 37.04
N VAL A 119 -0.42 -7.62 37.79
CA VAL A 119 -0.92 -6.69 38.79
C VAL A 119 -0.80 -5.28 38.20
N GLY A 120 -1.94 -4.60 38.06
CA GLY A 120 -1.97 -3.20 37.64
C GLY A 120 -1.55 -2.27 38.78
N GLU A 121 -1.05 -1.09 38.43
CA GLU A 121 -0.77 -0.01 39.39
C GLU A 121 -2.04 0.29 40.23
N PRO A 122 -1.98 0.17 41.57
CA PRO A 122 -3.15 0.33 42.42
C PRO A 122 -3.51 1.80 42.61
N ALA A 123 -4.79 2.08 42.90
CA ALA A 123 -5.27 3.43 43.20
C ALA A 123 -6.39 3.39 44.24
N THR A 124 -6.46 4.39 45.12
CA THR A 124 -7.56 4.50 46.09
C THR A 124 -8.83 4.99 45.40
N LEU A 125 -9.99 4.65 45.97
CA LEU A 125 -11.28 5.09 45.44
C LEU A 125 -11.37 6.62 45.40
N ARG A 126 -10.83 7.32 46.40
CA ARG A 126 -10.81 8.78 46.50
C ARG A 126 -9.97 9.43 45.40
N ASP A 127 -8.77 8.91 45.12
CA ASP A 127 -7.93 9.41 44.02
C ASP A 127 -8.64 9.24 42.66
N LEU A 128 -9.33 8.11 42.46
CA LEU A 128 -10.13 7.89 41.26
C LEU A 128 -11.33 8.84 41.16
N GLN A 129 -11.97 9.20 42.28
CA GLN A 129 -13.03 10.22 42.32
C GLN A 129 -12.49 11.61 41.97
N ASP A 130 -11.37 12.04 42.58
CA ASP A 130 -10.75 13.34 42.31
C ASP A 130 -10.30 13.47 40.85
N ARG A 131 -9.81 12.38 40.24
CA ARG A 131 -9.47 12.33 38.80
C ARG A 131 -10.72 12.38 37.93
N PHE A 132 -11.80 11.71 38.32
CA PHE A 132 -13.07 11.72 37.60
C PHE A 132 -13.72 13.12 37.61
N GLU A 133 -13.72 13.81 38.75
CA GLU A 133 -14.27 15.15 38.89
C GLU A 133 -13.50 16.19 38.04
N ARG A 134 -12.17 16.06 37.97
CA ARG A 134 -11.34 16.91 37.09
C ARG A 134 -11.52 16.60 35.61
N GLY A 135 -11.70 15.32 35.25
CA GLY A 135 -11.81 14.87 33.86
C GLY A 135 -13.19 15.03 33.24
N GLY A 136 -14.25 15.03 34.07
CA GLY A 136 -15.64 15.15 33.64
C GLY A 136 -16.15 13.94 32.86
N GLY A 137 -16.86 13.02 33.52
CA GLY A 137 -17.49 11.85 32.89
C GLY A 137 -18.93 11.61 33.37
N THR A 138 -19.62 10.61 32.80
CA THR A 138 -21.02 10.30 33.09
C THR A 138 -21.20 9.25 34.19
N SER A 139 -20.21 8.38 34.40
CA SER A 139 -20.28 7.28 35.36
C SER A 139 -18.92 7.02 36.02
N LEU A 140 -18.88 7.12 37.34
CA LEU A 140 -17.71 6.76 38.14
C LEU A 140 -17.37 5.27 38.01
N SER A 141 -18.38 4.38 37.93
CA SER A 141 -18.17 2.93 37.73
C SER A 141 -17.43 2.66 36.41
N SER A 142 -17.84 3.31 35.33
CA SER A 142 -17.18 3.20 34.03
C SER A 142 -15.75 3.75 34.09
N PHE A 143 -15.53 4.86 34.81
CA PHE A 143 -14.20 5.44 35.02
C PHE A 143 -13.25 4.51 35.77
N ILE A 144 -13.70 3.91 36.87
CA ILE A 144 -12.90 2.95 37.65
C ILE A 144 -12.53 1.74 36.76
N LEU A 145 -13.48 1.20 36.01
CA LEU A 145 -13.24 0.07 35.10
C LEU A 145 -12.20 0.41 34.00
N ARG A 146 -12.23 1.64 33.48
CA ARG A 146 -11.22 2.15 32.53
C ARG A 146 -9.85 2.28 33.17
N GLN A 147 -9.74 2.91 34.33
CA GLN A 147 -8.45 3.08 35.02
C GLN A 147 -7.82 1.73 35.38
N ALA A 148 -8.64 0.77 35.84
CA ALA A 148 -8.19 -0.59 36.08
C ALA A 148 -7.66 -1.26 34.80
N SER A 149 -8.37 -1.10 33.68
CA SER A 149 -7.91 -1.64 32.38
C SER A 149 -6.62 -0.97 31.90
N LEU A 150 -6.48 0.35 32.05
CA LEU A 150 -5.28 1.10 31.65
C LEU A 150 -4.06 0.72 32.50
N ALA A 151 -4.24 0.54 33.81
CA ALA A 151 -3.20 0.09 34.72
C ALA A 151 -2.71 -1.32 34.34
N LEU A 152 -3.64 -2.23 34.02
CA LEU A 152 -3.33 -3.58 33.53
C LEU A 152 -2.63 -3.56 32.17
N ASP A 153 -3.05 -2.71 31.24
CA ASP A 153 -2.41 -2.58 29.93
C ASP A 153 -0.98 -2.01 30.06
N LYS A 154 -0.74 -1.09 31.00
CA LYS A 154 0.60 -0.57 31.31
C LYS A 154 1.49 -1.65 31.93
N ALA A 155 0.98 -2.44 32.87
CA ALA A 155 1.68 -3.58 33.44
C ALA A 155 1.98 -4.66 32.38
N GLU A 156 1.04 -4.94 31.49
CA GLU A 156 1.21 -5.91 30.40
C GLU A 156 2.32 -5.50 29.42
N ARG A 157 2.51 -4.20 29.14
CA ARG A 157 3.62 -3.69 28.31
C ARG A 157 4.99 -4.03 28.88
N GLY A 158 5.14 -4.04 30.21
CA GLY A 158 6.38 -4.41 30.88
C GLY A 158 6.77 -5.89 30.68
N VAL A 159 5.77 -6.75 30.46
CA VAL A 159 5.95 -8.20 30.33
C VAL A 159 6.02 -8.65 28.86
N ILE A 160 5.25 -8.03 27.97
CA ILE A 160 5.08 -8.46 26.56
C ILE A 160 5.84 -7.56 25.57
N GLY A 161 6.23 -6.35 25.97
CA GLY A 161 6.85 -5.35 25.10
C GLY A 161 5.86 -4.35 24.50
N SER A 162 6.37 -3.28 23.88
CA SER A 162 5.59 -2.15 23.35
C SER A 162 4.80 -2.43 22.06
N GLU A 163 4.78 -3.68 21.60
CA GLU A 163 4.25 -4.09 20.28
C GLU A 163 2.73 -3.96 20.16
N TYR A 164 2.00 -3.80 21.27
CA TYR A 164 0.54 -3.76 21.29
C TYR A 164 -0.01 -2.44 21.84
N LYS A 165 -0.21 -1.47 20.95
CA LYS A 165 -1.10 -0.32 21.16
C LYS A 165 -2.47 -0.65 20.55
N ILE A 166 -3.29 -1.44 21.25
CA ILE A 166 -4.68 -1.73 20.83
C ILE A 166 -5.60 -0.80 21.64
N PRO A 167 -6.36 0.11 21.01
CA PRO A 167 -7.34 0.87 21.76
C PRO A 167 -8.54 -0.02 22.11
N ARG A 168 -8.56 -0.50 23.34
CA ARG A 168 -9.77 -1.02 23.98
C ARG A 168 -10.51 0.21 24.48
N PHE A 169 -11.75 0.42 24.03
CA PHE A 169 -12.62 1.57 24.39
C PHE A 169 -12.54 2.84 23.52
N VAL A 170 -12.18 2.76 22.22
CA VAL A 170 -12.17 3.97 21.34
C VAL A 170 -13.51 4.72 21.38
N VAL A 171 -14.61 4.00 21.18
CA VAL A 171 -15.94 4.62 21.04
C VAL A 171 -16.38 5.22 22.38
N GLU A 172 -16.17 4.51 23.48
CA GLU A 172 -16.48 4.99 24.81
C GLU A 172 -15.60 6.19 25.20
N ASP A 173 -14.30 6.15 24.93
CA ASP A 173 -13.37 7.26 25.23
C ASP A 173 -13.69 8.51 24.40
N MET A 174 -14.12 8.33 23.15
CA MET A 174 -14.55 9.44 22.30
C MET A 174 -15.85 10.05 22.80
N THR A 175 -16.88 9.22 23.05
CA THR A 175 -18.24 9.68 23.40
C THR A 175 -18.30 10.37 24.77
N GLU A 176 -17.39 10.04 25.69
CA GLU A 176 -17.34 10.69 27.01
C GLU A 176 -16.69 12.09 27.00
N GLN A 177 -15.83 12.37 26.02
CA GLN A 177 -15.13 13.65 25.94
C GLN A 177 -16.11 14.81 25.76
N LYS A 178 -15.93 15.87 26.56
CA LYS A 178 -16.76 17.09 26.47
C LYS A 178 -16.77 17.67 25.04
N LYS A 179 -15.59 17.74 24.40
CA LYS A 179 -15.42 18.24 23.02
C LYS A 179 -16.27 17.47 22.01
N PHE A 180 -16.36 16.14 22.15
CA PHE A 180 -17.17 15.30 21.28
C PHE A 180 -18.67 15.55 21.49
N ARG A 181 -19.11 15.63 22.76
CA ARG A 181 -20.51 15.90 23.12
C ARG A 181 -20.98 17.28 22.66
N ASP A 182 -20.16 18.31 22.87
CA ASP A 182 -20.42 19.67 22.38
C ASP A 182 -20.51 19.68 20.84
N GLY A 183 -19.63 18.92 20.18
CA GLY A 183 -19.64 18.77 18.73
C GLY A 183 -20.88 18.05 18.17
N ILE A 184 -21.47 17.09 18.90
CA ILE A 184 -22.76 16.48 18.52
C ILE A 184 -23.88 17.52 18.56
N THR A 185 -23.91 18.37 19.59
CA THR A 185 -24.92 19.43 19.69
C THR A 185 -24.82 20.40 18.50
N ALA A 186 -23.61 20.85 18.17
CA ALA A 186 -23.39 21.71 17.00
C ALA A 186 -23.74 21.03 15.67
N LEU A 187 -23.42 19.73 15.54
CA LEU A 187 -23.78 18.94 14.36
C LEU A 187 -25.31 18.81 14.22
N ALA A 188 -26.03 18.60 15.32
CA ALA A 188 -27.49 18.50 15.32
C ALA A 188 -28.16 19.79 14.83
N GLU A 189 -27.63 20.95 15.25
CA GLU A 189 -28.06 22.26 14.75
C GLU A 189 -27.75 22.41 13.25
N GLU A 190 -26.56 22.02 12.79
CA GLU A 190 -26.14 22.13 11.39
C GLU A 190 -27.03 21.30 10.45
N VAL A 191 -27.36 20.06 10.84
CA VAL A 191 -28.18 19.15 10.01
C VAL A 191 -29.68 19.33 10.22
N GLY A 192 -30.11 20.16 11.18
CA GLY A 192 -31.51 20.42 11.52
C GLY A 192 -32.25 19.19 12.05
N GLN A 193 -31.56 18.30 12.77
CA GLN A 193 -32.14 17.08 13.36
C GLN A 193 -32.09 17.12 14.88
N ASP A 194 -32.93 16.33 15.52
CA ASP A 194 -32.92 16.17 16.98
C ASP A 194 -31.58 15.59 17.46
N ARG A 195 -31.06 16.12 18.57
CA ARG A 195 -29.75 15.75 19.12
C ARG A 195 -29.66 14.25 19.42
N ASP A 196 -30.72 13.64 19.95
CA ASP A 196 -30.69 12.23 20.34
C ASP A 196 -30.72 11.32 19.09
N ALA A 197 -31.38 11.76 18.02
CA ALA A 197 -31.34 11.08 16.72
C ALA A 197 -29.94 11.13 16.10
N VAL A 198 -29.27 12.29 16.16
CA VAL A 198 -27.88 12.44 15.68
C VAL A 198 -26.92 11.60 16.52
N ASP A 199 -27.04 11.62 17.85
CA ASP A 199 -26.21 10.82 18.76
C ASP A 199 -26.37 9.32 18.48
N THR A 200 -27.61 8.83 18.30
CA THR A 200 -27.88 7.43 17.93
C THR A 200 -27.19 7.08 16.61
N ARG A 201 -27.33 7.94 15.60
CA ARG A 201 -26.73 7.71 14.28
C ARG A 201 -25.21 7.72 14.33
N VAL A 202 -24.60 8.62 15.10
CA VAL A 202 -23.15 8.67 15.32
C VAL A 202 -22.65 7.37 15.97
N ASN A 203 -23.35 6.89 17.00
CA ASN A 203 -23.00 5.64 17.68
C ASN A 203 -23.15 4.41 16.76
N ASP A 204 -24.18 4.37 15.91
CA ASP A 204 -24.34 3.32 14.89
C ASP A 204 -23.15 3.32 13.91
N ILE A 205 -22.79 4.51 13.41
CA ILE A 205 -21.67 4.66 12.47
C ILE A 205 -20.34 4.25 13.14
N LEU A 206 -20.11 4.66 14.39
CA LEU A 206 -18.94 4.24 15.17
C LEU A 206 -18.94 2.72 15.40
N GLY A 207 -20.09 2.11 15.70
CA GLY A 207 -20.20 0.66 15.85
C GLY A 207 -19.96 -0.12 14.55
N GLU A 208 -20.36 0.44 13.41
CA GLU A 208 -20.08 -0.13 12.08
C GLU A 208 -18.59 -0.03 11.70
N MET A 209 -17.96 1.11 12.00
CA MET A 209 -16.54 1.39 11.71
C MET A 209 -15.60 0.66 12.68
N VAL A 210 -15.94 0.64 13.98
CA VAL A 210 -15.14 0.12 15.10
C VAL A 210 -15.74 -1.18 15.60
N ALA A 211 -15.54 -2.26 14.85
CA ALA A 211 -15.90 -3.59 15.32
C ALA A 211 -14.78 -4.14 16.22
N THR A 212 -14.92 -3.91 17.54
CA THR A 212 -14.13 -4.43 18.67
C THR A 212 -12.88 -5.23 18.26
N GLU A 213 -11.73 -4.57 18.28
CA GLU A 213 -10.45 -5.23 18.07
C GLU A 213 -10.25 -6.31 19.13
N THR A 214 -10.12 -7.55 18.68
CA THR A 214 -9.81 -8.67 19.56
C THR A 214 -8.40 -9.14 19.25
N ARG A 215 -7.54 -9.21 20.27
CA ARG A 215 -6.19 -9.78 20.20
C ARG A 215 -6.11 -11.08 19.38
N ARG A 216 -7.15 -11.92 19.45
CA ARG A 216 -7.31 -13.15 18.66
C ARG A 216 -7.31 -12.96 17.15
N ALA A 217 -7.97 -11.91 16.66
CA ALA A 217 -8.03 -11.67 15.23
C ALA A 217 -6.73 -11.06 14.70
N VAL A 218 -6.06 -10.24 15.50
CA VAL A 218 -4.69 -9.78 15.24
C VAL A 218 -3.73 -10.97 15.15
N GLU A 219 -3.74 -11.88 16.13
CA GLU A 219 -2.86 -13.06 16.16
C GLU A 219 -3.19 -14.07 15.04
N MET A 220 -4.48 -14.29 14.73
CA MET A 220 -4.88 -15.07 13.55
C MET A 220 -4.42 -14.41 12.25
N TRP A 221 -4.50 -13.09 12.14
CA TRP A 221 -4.00 -12.37 10.96
C TRP A 221 -2.48 -12.50 10.83
N GLY A 222 -1.75 -12.40 11.93
CA GLY A 222 -0.30 -12.67 11.96
C GLY A 222 0.05 -14.09 11.55
N THR A 223 -0.75 -15.09 11.96
CA THR A 223 -0.58 -16.48 11.54
C THR A 223 -0.89 -16.68 10.06
N LEU A 224 -2.00 -16.12 9.58
CA LEU A 224 -2.33 -16.14 8.17
C LEU A 224 -1.19 -15.49 7.40
N GLY A 225 -0.75 -14.30 7.78
CA GLY A 225 0.43 -13.63 7.24
C GLY A 225 1.68 -14.50 7.24
N ALA A 226 1.99 -15.20 8.34
CA ALA A 226 3.11 -16.14 8.42
C ALA A 226 2.94 -17.36 7.49
N TYR A 227 1.70 -17.83 7.29
CA TYR A 227 1.38 -18.92 6.36
C TYR A 227 1.47 -18.45 4.89
N PHE A 228 0.95 -17.26 4.58
CA PHE A 228 0.96 -16.65 3.26
C PHE A 228 2.39 -16.23 2.85
N SER A 229 3.19 -15.71 3.78
CA SER A 229 4.61 -15.44 3.58
C SER A 229 5.45 -16.71 3.40
N ARG A 230 4.94 -17.93 3.61
CA ARG A 230 5.70 -19.13 3.21
C ARG A 230 5.97 -19.17 1.70
N ALA A 231 5.11 -18.53 0.90
CA ALA A 231 5.29 -18.38 -0.54
C ALA A 231 6.26 -17.26 -0.94
N TYR A 232 6.61 -16.35 -0.01
CA TYR A 232 7.43 -15.18 -0.29
C TYR A 232 8.47 -14.90 0.80
N LYS A 233 9.74 -14.76 0.42
CA LYS A 233 10.72 -14.12 1.28
C LYS A 233 10.43 -12.61 1.29
N VAL A 234 10.14 -12.04 2.46
CA VAL A 234 9.92 -10.60 2.61
C VAL A 234 11.26 -9.95 2.91
N ASP A 235 11.65 -9.01 2.06
CA ASP A 235 12.80 -8.13 2.21
C ASP A 235 12.31 -6.74 2.60
N VAL A 236 12.86 -6.18 3.66
CA VAL A 236 12.39 -4.92 4.26
C VAL A 236 13.56 -3.94 4.27
N ASP A 237 13.34 -2.74 3.76
CA ASP A 237 14.29 -1.63 3.86
C ASP A 237 14.40 -1.17 5.32
N ARG A 238 15.32 -1.78 6.06
CA ARG A 238 15.53 -1.53 7.48
C ARG A 238 16.13 -0.14 7.76
N ASP A 239 16.89 0.40 6.80
CA ASP A 239 17.55 1.70 6.97
C ASP A 239 16.51 2.82 7.00
N GLN A 240 15.58 2.83 6.04
CA GLN A 240 14.47 3.79 6.07
C GLN A 240 13.48 3.48 7.19
N LEU A 241 13.23 2.21 7.48
CA LEU A 241 12.35 1.82 8.58
C LEU A 241 12.86 2.32 9.94
N GLN A 242 14.17 2.44 10.13
CA GLN A 242 14.73 3.03 11.35
C GLN A 242 14.29 4.50 11.52
N LYS A 243 14.32 5.32 10.46
CA LYS A 243 13.83 6.71 10.51
C LYS A 243 12.34 6.74 10.85
N VAL A 244 11.55 5.87 10.23
CA VAL A 244 10.11 5.71 10.51
C VAL A 244 9.89 5.35 11.98
N ARG A 245 10.69 4.44 12.56
CA ARG A 245 10.61 4.07 13.98
C ARG A 245 10.94 5.24 14.90
N GLU A 246 11.92 6.08 14.57
CA GLU A 246 12.25 7.27 15.36
C GLU A 246 11.10 8.28 15.36
N LEU A 247 10.47 8.55 14.20
CA LEU A 247 9.31 9.43 14.10
C LEU A 247 8.11 8.91 14.91
N ASN A 248 7.86 7.60 14.86
CA ASN A 248 6.73 6.95 15.56
C ASN A 248 6.79 7.09 17.11
N LYS A 249 7.96 7.41 17.68
CA LYS A 249 8.08 7.67 19.12
C LYS A 249 7.29 8.93 19.52
N ASN A 250 7.27 9.92 18.63
CA ASN A 250 6.75 11.26 18.94
C ASN A 250 5.45 11.57 18.19
N TYR A 251 5.27 11.04 16.98
CA TYR A 251 4.15 11.39 16.09
C TYR A 251 3.33 10.16 15.66
N PRO A 252 2.01 10.30 15.42
CA PRO A 252 1.25 9.32 14.66
C PRO A 252 1.82 9.20 13.25
N LEU A 253 1.83 7.98 12.72
CA LEU A 253 2.23 7.69 11.34
C LEU A 253 1.05 7.25 10.49
N VAL A 254 1.11 7.58 9.21
CA VAL A 254 0.14 7.15 8.20
C VAL A 254 0.88 6.41 7.08
N PHE A 255 0.78 5.09 7.06
CA PHE A 255 1.37 4.28 6.00
C PHE A 255 0.51 4.33 4.75
N LEU A 256 1.11 4.73 3.62
CA LEU A 256 0.45 4.90 2.33
C LEU A 256 1.07 3.96 1.29
N PRO A 257 0.74 2.65 1.33
CA PRO A 257 1.21 1.69 0.34
C PRO A 257 0.59 1.87 -1.05
N ASN A 258 1.35 1.50 -2.08
CA ASN A 258 0.79 1.10 -3.37
C ASN A 258 0.03 -0.24 -3.24
N HIS A 259 -0.87 -0.52 -4.19
CA HIS A 259 -1.70 -1.71 -4.19
C HIS A 259 -1.46 -2.57 -5.44
N ARG A 260 -0.83 -3.73 -5.25
CA ARG A 260 -0.45 -4.68 -6.30
C ARG A 260 -1.18 -6.00 -6.20
N SER A 261 -1.49 -6.48 -4.99
CA SER A 261 -2.04 -7.82 -4.76
C SER A 261 -3.06 -7.85 -3.63
N TYR A 262 -3.93 -8.86 -3.61
CA TYR A 262 -4.71 -9.17 -2.41
C TYR A 262 -3.84 -9.57 -1.20
N LEU A 263 -2.58 -9.91 -1.44
CA LEU A 263 -1.62 -10.27 -0.39
C LEU A 263 -0.97 -9.06 0.29
N ASP A 264 -1.12 -7.84 -0.23
CA ASP A 264 -0.44 -6.66 0.32
C ASP A 264 -0.68 -6.47 1.84
N PRO A 265 -1.93 -6.54 2.36
CA PRO A 265 -2.16 -6.40 3.80
C PRO A 265 -1.69 -7.62 4.62
N LEU A 266 -1.44 -8.75 3.96
CA LEU A 266 -0.89 -9.97 4.55
C LEU A 266 0.64 -10.00 4.53
N VAL A 267 1.28 -9.08 3.81
CA VAL A 267 2.74 -8.92 3.75
C VAL A 267 3.19 -7.75 4.61
N LEU A 268 2.59 -6.56 4.42
CA LEU A 268 3.03 -5.35 5.11
C LEU A 268 2.84 -5.44 6.63
N ARG A 269 1.63 -5.78 7.11
CA ARG A 269 1.34 -5.77 8.55
C ARG A 269 2.23 -6.74 9.34
N PRO A 270 2.42 -8.01 8.93
CA PRO A 270 3.33 -8.91 9.62
C PRO A 270 4.79 -8.45 9.56
N ALA A 271 5.23 -7.82 8.48
CA ALA A 271 6.58 -7.29 8.37
C ALA A 271 6.82 -6.13 9.35
N LEU A 272 5.89 -5.17 9.44
CA LEU A 272 5.99 -4.07 10.41
C LEU A 272 6.02 -4.59 11.86
N LEU A 273 5.20 -5.60 12.18
CA LEU A 273 5.23 -6.25 13.48
C LEU A 273 6.56 -6.94 13.76
N ALA A 274 7.09 -7.69 12.79
CA ALA A 274 8.37 -8.39 12.93
C ALA A 274 9.56 -7.43 13.15
N GLU A 275 9.45 -6.20 12.65
CA GLU A 275 10.43 -5.13 12.84
C GLU A 275 10.09 -4.22 14.07
N GLY A 276 9.14 -4.65 14.92
CA GLY A 276 8.84 -4.03 16.22
C GLY A 276 8.02 -2.74 16.16
N LEU A 277 7.30 -2.49 15.07
CA LEU A 277 6.34 -1.39 14.98
C LEU A 277 4.94 -1.80 15.50
N PRO A 278 4.19 -0.87 16.10
CA PRO A 278 2.82 -1.13 16.52
C PRO A 278 1.91 -1.35 15.30
N LEU A 279 0.78 -2.01 15.55
CA LEU A 279 -0.23 -2.24 14.51
C LEU A 279 -0.81 -0.94 13.96
N ASN A 280 -0.96 -0.92 12.64
CA ASN A 280 -1.70 0.13 11.95
C ASN A 280 -3.21 -0.16 11.98
N HIS A 281 -4.00 0.90 12.11
CA HIS A 281 -5.44 0.91 11.85
C HIS A 281 -5.65 1.05 10.34
N VAL A 282 -6.06 -0.04 9.69
CA VAL A 282 -6.16 -0.09 8.24
C VAL A 282 -7.51 0.45 7.80
N MET A 283 -7.54 1.55 7.05
CA MET A 283 -8.77 2.10 6.48
C MET A 283 -9.12 1.31 5.20
N GLY A 284 -10.17 0.49 5.26
CA GLY A 284 -10.59 -0.40 4.19
C GLY A 284 -12.04 -0.17 3.78
N GLY A 285 -12.35 -0.26 2.48
CA GLY A 285 -13.74 -0.16 2.02
C GLY A 285 -14.62 -1.29 2.55
N ILE A 286 -15.88 -1.00 2.87
CA ILE A 286 -16.84 -1.98 3.43
C ILE A 286 -17.01 -3.25 2.56
N ASN A 287 -16.81 -3.14 1.24
CA ASN A 287 -16.89 -4.25 0.28
C ASN A 287 -15.64 -5.15 0.25
N VAL A 288 -14.55 -4.79 0.93
CA VAL A 288 -13.34 -5.61 1.07
C VAL A 288 -13.51 -6.63 2.20
N GLY A 289 -14.53 -6.47 3.04
CA GLY A 289 -14.94 -7.45 4.05
C GLY A 289 -15.68 -8.65 3.45
N PHE A 290 -15.10 -9.36 2.49
CA PHE A 290 -15.70 -10.60 1.98
C PHE A 290 -15.43 -11.78 2.93
N TRP A 291 -16.41 -12.67 3.04
CA TRP A 291 -16.36 -13.87 3.88
C TRP A 291 -15.35 -14.90 3.32
N PRO A 292 -14.43 -15.48 4.11
CA PRO A 292 -14.42 -15.54 5.58
C PRO A 292 -13.52 -14.50 6.29
N LEU A 293 -12.81 -13.64 5.56
CA LEU A 293 -11.82 -12.72 6.17
C LEU A 293 -12.44 -11.44 6.74
N GLY A 294 -13.64 -11.01 6.31
CA GLY A 294 -14.30 -9.80 6.79
C GLY A 294 -14.42 -9.68 8.33
N PRO A 295 -14.94 -10.69 9.04
CA PRO A 295 -15.03 -10.66 10.50
C PRO A 295 -13.66 -10.68 11.22
N ILE A 296 -12.63 -11.28 10.61
CA ILE A 296 -11.27 -11.33 11.16
C ILE A 296 -10.57 -9.98 10.91
N ALA A 297 -10.70 -9.44 9.70
CA ALA A 297 -10.19 -8.13 9.30
C ALA A 297 -10.73 -7.03 10.23
N LYS A 298 -12.05 -6.95 10.40
CA LYS A 298 -12.71 -6.02 11.34
C LYS A 298 -12.11 -6.12 12.75
N ARG A 299 -12.01 -7.34 13.29
CA ARG A 299 -11.49 -7.61 14.63
C ARG A 299 -9.97 -7.44 14.76
N SER A 300 -9.25 -7.24 13.66
CA SER A 300 -7.79 -7.05 13.59
C SER A 300 -7.37 -5.59 13.43
N GLY A 301 -8.30 -4.64 13.56
CA GLY A 301 -8.04 -3.21 13.40
C GLY A 301 -8.19 -2.68 11.97
N VAL A 302 -9.06 -3.30 11.17
CA VAL A 302 -9.50 -2.71 9.90
C VAL A 302 -10.71 -1.83 10.16
N VAL A 303 -10.56 -0.53 9.96
CA VAL A 303 -11.63 0.48 10.01
C VAL A 303 -12.39 0.43 8.69
N LEU A 304 -13.66 0.05 8.75
CA LEU A 304 -14.46 -0.08 7.54
C LEU A 304 -15.12 1.24 7.16
N ILE A 305 -14.72 1.77 6.01
CA ILE A 305 -15.23 3.01 5.47
C ILE A 305 -16.19 2.77 4.30
N GLN A 306 -17.19 3.64 4.16
CA GLN A 306 -18.07 3.63 3.00
C GLN A 306 -17.31 4.11 1.74
N ARG A 307 -17.62 3.53 0.57
CA ARG A 307 -17.00 3.95 -0.70
C ARG A 307 -17.42 5.33 -1.18
N LYS A 308 -18.64 5.74 -0.83
CA LYS A 308 -19.17 7.08 -1.04
C LYS A 308 -19.66 7.55 0.33
N PHE A 309 -19.19 8.71 0.77
CA PHE A 309 -19.57 9.26 2.06
C PHE A 309 -21.02 9.74 1.98
N SER A 310 -21.91 9.05 2.68
CA SER A 310 -23.36 9.16 2.52
C SER A 310 -23.91 10.54 2.89
N ASP A 311 -23.52 11.06 4.05
CA ASP A 311 -24.17 12.20 4.69
C ASP A 311 -23.21 12.98 5.62
N ALA A 312 -23.63 14.17 6.06
CA ALA A 312 -22.83 15.06 6.91
C ALA A 312 -22.46 14.42 8.27
N ILE A 313 -23.36 13.62 8.85
CA ILE A 313 -23.14 12.94 10.13
C ILE A 313 -22.02 11.91 9.99
N TYR A 314 -22.00 11.13 8.90
CA TYR A 314 -20.91 10.19 8.59
C TYR A 314 -19.57 10.89 8.45
N LYS A 315 -19.51 11.98 7.67
CA LYS A 315 -18.29 12.75 7.45
C LYS A 315 -17.74 13.31 8.77
N TRP A 316 -18.62 13.88 9.59
CA TRP A 316 -18.26 14.40 10.90
C TRP A 316 -17.73 13.28 11.81
N THR A 317 -18.42 12.13 11.86
CA THR A 317 -18.05 10.99 12.70
C THR A 317 -16.68 10.42 12.31
N LEU A 318 -16.42 10.24 11.01
CA LEU A 318 -15.12 9.78 10.51
C LEU A 318 -13.99 10.75 10.88
N ARG A 319 -14.22 12.06 10.73
CA ARG A 319 -13.25 13.10 11.12
C ARG A 319 -12.93 13.03 12.61
N GLN A 320 -13.95 12.94 13.48
CA GLN A 320 -13.72 12.83 14.92
C GLN A 320 -12.97 11.54 15.29
N TYR A 321 -13.29 10.44 14.62
CA TYR A 321 -12.61 9.17 14.84
C TYR A 321 -11.13 9.23 14.44
N MET A 322 -10.81 9.77 13.26
CA MET A 322 -9.41 10.00 12.87
C MET A 322 -8.70 10.93 13.86
N SER A 323 -9.35 12.02 14.27
CA SER A 323 -8.78 13.01 15.20
C SER A 323 -8.43 12.37 16.55
N PHE A 324 -9.29 11.48 17.05
CA PHE A 324 -9.01 10.67 18.24
C PHE A 324 -7.79 9.77 18.03
N LEU A 325 -7.72 9.04 16.91
CA LEU A 325 -6.60 8.14 16.62
C LEU A 325 -5.27 8.89 16.56
N LEU A 326 -5.25 10.06 15.90
CA LEU A 326 -4.08 10.94 15.83
C LEU A 326 -3.65 11.43 17.22
N SER A 327 -4.60 11.92 18.02
CA SER A 327 -4.35 12.43 19.38
C SER A 327 -3.75 11.35 20.30
N LYS A 328 -4.11 10.08 20.09
CA LYS A 328 -3.57 8.94 20.84
C LYS A 328 -2.29 8.35 20.22
N ARG A 329 -1.79 8.94 19.14
CA ARG A 329 -0.61 8.48 18.38
C ARG A 329 -0.76 7.02 17.91
N PHE A 330 -1.95 6.69 17.41
CA PHE A 330 -2.17 5.43 16.70
C PHE A 330 -1.80 5.61 15.23
N ASN A 331 -1.17 4.57 14.67
CA ASN A 331 -0.82 4.58 13.25
C ASN A 331 -2.02 4.21 12.40
N LEU A 332 -2.12 4.84 11.24
CA LEU A 332 -3.11 4.57 10.21
C LEU A 332 -2.45 3.92 9.00
N GLU A 333 -3.21 3.19 8.20
CA GLU A 333 -2.75 2.63 6.93
C GLU A 333 -3.87 2.63 5.90
N TRP A 334 -3.59 3.07 4.67
CA TRP A 334 -4.48 2.80 3.54
C TRP A 334 -3.77 2.89 2.20
N TYR A 335 -4.35 2.22 1.21
CA TYR A 335 -3.83 2.20 -0.15
C TYR A 335 -4.20 3.49 -0.88
N ILE A 336 -3.20 4.30 -1.23
CA ILE A 336 -3.42 5.65 -1.77
C ILE A 336 -4.18 5.64 -3.11
N GLU A 337 -4.02 4.59 -3.91
CA GLU A 337 -4.67 4.38 -5.21
C GLU A 337 -6.17 4.03 -5.10
N GLY A 338 -6.62 3.57 -3.92
CA GLY A 338 -7.97 3.08 -3.67
C GLY A 338 -8.33 1.73 -4.31
N GLY A 339 -7.42 1.12 -5.07
CA GLY A 339 -7.59 -0.20 -5.66
C GLY A 339 -6.33 -0.70 -6.37
N ARG A 340 -6.23 -2.01 -6.55
CA ARG A 340 -5.08 -2.66 -7.19
C ARG A 340 -4.82 -2.12 -8.60
N SER A 341 -3.55 -1.98 -8.95
CA SER A 341 -3.12 -1.75 -10.33
C SER A 341 -3.21 -3.03 -11.15
N ARG A 342 -3.73 -2.92 -12.38
CA ARG A 342 -3.75 -4.02 -13.36
C ARG A 342 -2.58 -3.96 -14.33
N THR A 343 -1.99 -2.78 -14.48
CA THR A 343 -0.92 -2.53 -15.44
C THR A 343 0.46 -2.55 -14.78
N GLY A 344 0.56 -2.60 -13.45
CA GLY A 344 1.82 -2.47 -12.70
C GLY A 344 2.26 -1.02 -12.50
N LYS A 345 1.66 -0.03 -13.18
CA LYS A 345 1.89 1.40 -12.91
C LYS A 345 1.19 1.83 -11.63
N LEU A 346 1.74 2.82 -10.91
CA LEU A 346 1.03 3.45 -9.80
C LEU A 346 -0.15 4.25 -10.35
N ARG A 347 -1.35 4.01 -9.83
CA ARG A 347 -2.60 4.67 -10.24
C ARG A 347 -2.72 6.05 -9.59
N PRO A 348 -3.51 6.96 -10.18
CA PRO A 348 -3.79 8.26 -9.56
C PRO A 348 -4.30 8.14 -8.12
N PRO A 349 -3.75 8.95 -7.19
CA PRO A 349 -4.12 8.89 -5.79
C PRO A 349 -5.56 9.34 -5.55
N ARG A 350 -6.19 8.82 -4.50
CA ARG A 350 -7.52 9.24 -4.05
C ARG A 350 -7.39 10.24 -2.90
N PHE A 351 -7.89 11.46 -3.12
CA PHE A 351 -7.77 12.56 -2.14
C PHE A 351 -8.69 12.43 -0.91
N GLY A 352 -9.74 11.62 -0.98
CA GLY A 352 -10.82 11.60 0.02
C GLY A 352 -10.32 11.44 1.46
N LEU A 353 -9.58 10.37 1.77
CA LEU A 353 -9.06 10.13 3.13
C LEU A 353 -7.98 11.15 3.54
N LEU A 354 -7.22 11.69 2.59
CA LEU A 354 -6.23 12.73 2.87
C LEU A 354 -6.91 14.04 3.30
N THR A 355 -8.04 14.39 2.69
CA THR A 355 -8.84 15.54 3.15
C THR A 355 -9.31 15.35 4.60
N TYR A 356 -9.84 14.17 4.95
CA TYR A 356 -10.24 13.91 6.34
C TYR A 356 -9.06 13.87 7.29
N LEU A 357 -7.89 13.40 6.84
CA LEU A 357 -6.68 13.41 7.66
C LEU A 357 -6.27 14.85 8.02
N VAL A 358 -6.22 15.74 7.03
CA VAL A 358 -5.89 17.16 7.26
C VAL A 358 -6.92 17.80 8.20
N ASP A 359 -8.22 17.60 7.93
CA ASP A 359 -9.29 18.12 8.80
C ASP A 359 -9.20 17.55 10.23
N ALA A 360 -8.84 16.28 10.37
CA ALA A 360 -8.70 15.60 11.65
C ALA A 360 -7.48 16.09 12.43
N LEU A 361 -6.38 16.40 11.75
CA LEU A 361 -5.17 17.00 12.35
C LEU A 361 -5.50 18.37 12.93
N GLU A 362 -6.15 19.24 12.14
CA GLU A 362 -6.59 20.59 12.56
C GLU A 362 -7.48 20.55 13.82
N SER A 363 -8.28 19.48 13.98
CA SER A 363 -9.15 19.30 15.13
C SER A 363 -8.55 18.45 16.25
N SER A 364 -7.36 17.88 16.08
CA SER A 364 -6.73 16.97 17.06
C SER A 364 -5.81 17.71 18.03
N ASP A 365 -5.38 17.02 19.07
CA ASP A 365 -4.32 17.50 19.96
C ASP A 365 -2.92 17.03 19.51
N ALA A 366 -2.82 16.40 18.32
CA ALA A 366 -1.55 15.99 17.75
C ALA A 366 -0.82 17.19 17.13
N GLU A 367 0.46 17.35 17.46
CA GLU A 367 1.30 18.41 16.91
C GLU A 367 1.48 18.26 15.40
N ASP A 368 1.66 17.02 14.93
CA ASP A 368 1.83 16.70 13.52
C ASP A 368 1.46 15.22 13.27
N VAL A 369 1.33 14.86 11.99
CA VAL A 369 1.22 13.48 11.51
C VAL A 369 2.16 13.30 10.31
N TYR A 370 2.91 12.21 10.31
CA TYR A 370 3.84 11.90 9.22
C TYR A 370 3.26 10.86 8.29
N LEU A 371 3.26 11.17 7.00
CA LEU A 371 2.93 10.23 5.93
C LEU A 371 4.15 9.38 5.63
N VAL A 372 3.97 8.06 5.52
CA VAL A 372 5.02 7.09 5.20
C VAL A 372 4.69 6.46 3.84
N PRO A 373 5.24 7.01 2.74
CA PRO A 373 5.12 6.42 1.41
C PRO A 373 5.68 4.99 1.44
N THR A 374 4.91 4.00 1.02
CA THR A 374 5.33 2.59 1.10
C THR A 374 5.24 1.94 -0.27
N SER A 375 6.34 1.34 -0.73
CA SER A 375 6.37 0.54 -1.95
C SER A 375 6.40 -0.94 -1.62
N ILE A 376 5.43 -1.68 -2.16
CA ILE A 376 5.33 -3.13 -2.14
C ILE A 376 5.58 -3.62 -3.56
N THR A 377 6.65 -4.39 -3.75
CA THR A 377 7.05 -4.91 -5.06
C THR A 377 7.25 -6.42 -5.01
N TYR A 378 6.62 -7.14 -5.95
CA TYR A 378 6.70 -8.59 -6.07
C TYR A 378 7.58 -8.99 -7.25
N ASP A 379 8.48 -9.95 -7.08
CA ASP A 379 9.22 -10.54 -8.21
C ASP A 379 8.38 -11.54 -9.02
N ARG A 380 7.35 -12.12 -8.39
CA ARG A 380 6.38 -13.03 -8.98
C ARG A 380 5.01 -12.78 -8.36
N LEU A 381 3.98 -12.73 -9.19
CA LEU A 381 2.61 -12.57 -8.72
C LEU A 381 1.67 -13.39 -9.62
N HIS A 382 1.05 -14.41 -9.03
CA HIS A 382 0.16 -15.33 -9.77
C HIS A 382 -1.12 -14.63 -10.26
N GLU A 383 -1.59 -13.60 -9.56
CA GLU A 383 -2.81 -12.86 -9.92
C GLU A 383 -2.67 -12.06 -11.23
N VAL A 384 -1.45 -11.85 -11.73
CA VAL A 384 -1.19 -11.00 -12.90
C VAL A 384 -1.86 -11.53 -14.16
N GLY A 385 -1.94 -12.86 -14.35
CA GLY A 385 -2.65 -13.44 -15.48
C GLY A 385 -4.14 -13.05 -15.51
N ALA A 386 -4.83 -13.16 -14.37
CA ALA A 386 -6.24 -12.76 -14.26
C ALA A 386 -6.41 -11.24 -14.41
N MET A 387 -5.47 -10.43 -13.92
CA MET A 387 -5.49 -8.97 -14.12
C MET A 387 -5.28 -8.59 -15.59
N ALA A 388 -4.42 -9.32 -16.31
CA ALA A 388 -4.23 -9.16 -17.75
C ALA A 388 -5.51 -9.50 -18.54
N GLU A 389 -6.20 -10.58 -18.18
CA GLU A 389 -7.51 -10.91 -18.77
C GLU A 389 -8.55 -9.81 -18.50
N GLU A 390 -8.60 -9.27 -17.28
CA GLU A 390 -9.46 -8.11 -16.96
C GLU A 390 -9.14 -6.90 -17.86
N SER A 391 -7.86 -6.62 -18.11
CA SER A 391 -7.42 -5.53 -19.02
C SER A 391 -7.79 -5.77 -20.48
N HIS A 392 -7.98 -7.02 -20.92
CA HIS A 392 -8.56 -7.36 -22.22
C HIS A 392 -10.10 -7.32 -22.25
N GLY A 393 -10.75 -6.85 -21.18
CA GLY A 393 -12.21 -6.71 -21.11
C GLY A 393 -12.93 -7.89 -20.46
N ALA A 394 -12.20 -8.86 -19.89
CA ALA A 394 -12.83 -9.90 -19.07
C ALA A 394 -13.49 -9.29 -17.82
N LYS A 395 -14.59 -9.89 -17.36
CA LYS A 395 -15.24 -9.46 -16.12
C LYS A 395 -14.33 -9.74 -14.93
N LYS A 396 -14.28 -8.79 -14.01
CA LYS A 396 -13.56 -8.94 -12.73
C LYS A 396 -13.99 -10.23 -12.02
N GLN A 397 -13.07 -11.17 -11.89
CA GLN A 397 -13.36 -12.43 -11.21
C GLN A 397 -13.26 -12.25 -9.69
N ALA A 398 -14.31 -12.66 -8.96
CA ALA A 398 -14.31 -12.65 -7.49
C ALA A 398 -13.38 -13.74 -6.89
N GLU A 399 -12.82 -14.62 -7.71
CA GLU A 399 -12.12 -15.83 -7.29
C GLU A 399 -10.63 -15.63 -6.93
N GLY A 400 -10.08 -14.43 -7.10
CA GLY A 400 -8.63 -14.16 -7.00
C GLY A 400 -7.97 -14.65 -5.70
N ILE A 401 -8.68 -14.64 -4.57
CA ILE A 401 -8.14 -15.08 -3.28
C ILE A 401 -8.20 -16.61 -3.13
N ARG A 402 -9.21 -17.29 -3.68
CA ARG A 402 -9.24 -18.76 -3.71
C ARG A 402 -8.10 -19.30 -4.57
N MET A 403 -7.84 -18.66 -5.70
CA MET A 403 -6.70 -18.96 -6.58
C MET A 403 -5.36 -18.71 -5.87
N ALA A 404 -5.21 -17.58 -5.16
CA ALA A 404 -4.00 -17.30 -4.38
C ALA A 404 -3.75 -18.35 -3.27
N ILE A 405 -4.81 -18.79 -2.58
CA ILE A 405 -4.71 -19.87 -1.57
C ILE A 405 -4.33 -21.21 -2.21
N GLY A 406 -4.91 -21.54 -3.37
CA GLY A 406 -4.57 -22.75 -4.13
C GLY A 406 -3.11 -22.76 -4.57
N TYR A 407 -2.61 -21.63 -5.07
CA TYR A 407 -1.21 -21.45 -5.46
C TYR A 407 -0.23 -21.70 -4.31
N ILE A 408 -0.51 -21.13 -3.13
CA ILE A 408 0.35 -21.28 -1.94
C ILE A 408 0.39 -22.74 -1.45
N ARG A 409 -0.71 -23.49 -1.61
CA ARG A 409 -0.75 -24.91 -1.26
C ARG A 409 0.01 -25.79 -2.26
N ALA A 410 0.04 -25.39 -3.53
CA ALA A 410 0.68 -26.15 -4.61
C ALA A 410 2.20 -25.99 -4.66
N GLN A 411 2.75 -24.92 -4.07
CA GLN A 411 4.19 -24.66 -4.07
C GLN A 411 4.88 -25.29 -2.85
N GLY A 412 5.59 -26.38 -3.10
CA GLY A 412 6.73 -26.81 -2.29
C GLY A 412 8.01 -26.16 -2.81
N THR A 413 8.72 -25.42 -1.95
CA THR A 413 10.12 -24.97 -2.05
C THR A 413 10.50 -23.77 -2.94
N LEU A 414 9.77 -23.34 -3.97
CA LEU A 414 10.15 -22.13 -4.74
C LEU A 414 9.48 -20.87 -4.18
N ARG A 415 10.22 -20.11 -3.37
CA ARG A 415 9.79 -18.83 -2.79
C ARG A 415 10.02 -17.68 -3.79
N GLY A 416 9.00 -16.87 -4.04
CA GLY A 416 9.20 -15.53 -4.61
C GLY A 416 9.77 -14.59 -3.55
N ASN A 417 10.10 -13.37 -3.92
CA ASN A 417 10.50 -12.28 -3.04
C ASN A 417 9.49 -11.14 -3.10
N VAL A 418 9.23 -10.53 -1.94
CA VAL A 418 8.49 -9.27 -1.83
C VAL A 418 9.39 -8.25 -1.17
N TYR A 419 9.53 -7.10 -1.81
CA TYR A 419 10.34 -5.99 -1.33
C TYR A 419 9.41 -4.93 -0.74
N LEU A 420 9.67 -4.56 0.50
CA LEU A 420 8.98 -3.51 1.26
C LEU A 420 9.95 -2.35 1.49
N ASN A 421 9.79 -1.30 0.69
CA ASN A 421 10.62 -0.11 0.74
C ASN A 421 9.79 1.08 1.24
N PHE A 422 10.42 1.99 1.98
CA PHE A 422 9.77 3.16 2.55
C PHE A 422 10.38 4.43 1.95
N GLY A 423 9.54 5.29 1.39
CA GLY A 423 9.96 6.61 0.92
C GLY A 423 10.17 7.58 2.08
N GLU A 424 10.73 8.75 1.77
CA GLU A 424 10.99 9.77 2.78
C GLU A 424 9.68 10.22 3.46
N PRO A 425 9.56 10.15 4.79
CA PRO A 425 8.34 10.54 5.49
C PRO A 425 8.03 12.04 5.34
N MET A 426 6.75 12.39 5.19
CA MET A 426 6.32 13.77 4.93
C MET A 426 5.47 14.31 6.07
N SER A 427 5.84 15.47 6.62
CA SER A 427 5.05 16.21 7.61
C SER A 427 3.80 16.80 6.97
N VAL A 428 2.62 16.46 7.50
CA VAL A 428 1.35 17.06 7.03
C VAL A 428 1.24 18.50 7.51
N ALA A 429 1.61 18.79 8.76
CA ALA A 429 1.54 20.14 9.32
C ALA A 429 2.38 21.14 8.52
N SER A 430 3.62 20.77 8.12
CA SER A 430 4.48 21.62 7.30
C SER A 430 3.85 21.95 5.95
N ILE A 431 3.34 20.94 5.24
CA ILE A 431 2.75 21.14 3.91
C ILE A 431 1.46 21.97 4.01
N VAL A 432 0.65 21.77 5.05
CA VAL A 432 -0.55 22.58 5.25
C VAL A 432 -0.19 24.03 5.58
N ALA A 433 0.82 24.28 6.42
CA ALA A 433 1.25 25.63 6.78
C ALA A 433 1.79 26.43 5.58
N GLU A 434 2.43 25.76 4.61
CA GLU A 434 2.96 26.39 3.39
C GLU A 434 1.89 26.71 2.32
N ASN A 435 0.65 26.25 2.50
CA ASN A 435 -0.39 26.36 1.47
C ASN A 435 -1.67 26.98 2.05
N THR A 436 -2.01 28.19 1.60
CA THR A 436 -3.21 28.90 2.04
C THR A 436 -4.52 28.20 1.65
N ASP A 437 -4.53 27.50 0.50
CA ASP A 437 -5.66 26.66 0.08
C ASP A 437 -5.42 25.19 0.47
N LYS A 438 -6.25 24.69 1.39
CA LYS A 438 -6.24 23.29 1.83
C LYS A 438 -6.39 22.29 0.69
N ARG A 439 -7.17 22.61 -0.36
CA ARG A 439 -7.31 21.71 -1.53
C ARG A 439 -5.98 21.54 -2.24
N VAL A 440 -5.22 22.62 -2.38
CA VAL A 440 -3.87 22.58 -2.96
C VAL A 440 -2.92 21.81 -2.06
N ALA A 441 -2.99 22.01 -0.73
CA ALA A 441 -2.21 21.24 0.23
C ALA A 441 -2.45 19.72 0.09
N VAL A 442 -3.72 19.29 0.05
CA VAL A 442 -4.10 17.88 -0.12
C VAL A 442 -3.61 17.32 -1.46
N GLN A 443 -3.69 18.09 -2.55
CA GLN A 443 -3.18 17.66 -3.86
C GLN A 443 -1.65 17.51 -3.85
N LYS A 444 -0.93 18.47 -3.26
CA LYS A 444 0.53 18.39 -3.09
C LYS A 444 0.94 17.19 -2.25
N ILE A 445 0.25 16.95 -1.14
CA ILE A 445 0.45 15.76 -0.30
C ILE A 445 0.28 14.48 -1.13
N ALA A 446 -0.83 14.34 -1.85
CA ALA A 446 -1.13 13.13 -2.59
C ALA A 446 -0.13 12.86 -3.73
N LEU A 447 0.26 13.90 -4.46
CA LEU A 447 1.27 13.80 -5.52
C LEU A 447 2.65 13.53 -4.95
N GLY A 448 3.04 14.22 -3.87
CA GLY A 448 4.31 14.02 -3.18
C GLY A 448 4.46 12.60 -2.64
N VAL A 449 3.42 12.03 -2.03
CA VAL A 449 3.41 10.62 -1.62
C VAL A 449 3.52 9.70 -2.83
N SER A 450 2.81 9.98 -3.93
CA SER A 450 2.87 9.15 -5.14
C SER A 450 4.28 9.15 -5.76
N HIS A 451 4.94 10.31 -5.79
CA HIS A 451 6.34 10.44 -6.19
C HIS A 451 7.28 9.67 -5.26
N ALA A 452 7.14 9.83 -3.94
CA ALA A 452 7.97 9.13 -2.98
C ALA A 452 7.78 7.61 -3.00
N ILE A 453 6.58 7.10 -3.30
CA ILE A 453 6.35 5.67 -3.56
C ILE A 453 7.13 5.22 -4.80
N ASN A 454 7.02 5.97 -5.90
CA ASN A 454 7.74 5.67 -7.14
C ASN A 454 9.25 5.69 -6.92
N ASP A 455 9.78 6.69 -6.23
CA ASP A 455 11.21 6.83 -5.94
C ASP A 455 11.73 5.70 -5.05
N ALA A 456 10.91 5.21 -4.10
CA ALA A 456 11.26 4.08 -3.24
C ALA A 456 11.08 2.70 -3.92
N THR A 457 10.40 2.64 -5.07
CA THR A 457 10.10 1.36 -5.74
C THR A 457 11.35 0.77 -6.39
N PRO A 458 11.79 -0.44 -6.00
CA PRO A 458 13.02 -1.00 -6.53
C PRO A 458 12.85 -1.55 -7.95
N VAL A 459 13.89 -1.36 -8.78
CA VAL A 459 14.03 -2.05 -10.06
C VAL A 459 14.35 -3.51 -9.79
N THR A 460 13.50 -4.42 -10.27
CA THR A 460 13.68 -5.87 -10.11
C THR A 460 14.36 -6.49 -11.34
N PRO A 461 15.11 -7.60 -11.18
CA PRO A 461 15.62 -8.36 -12.32
C PRO A 461 14.51 -8.83 -13.28
N ALA A 462 13.33 -9.18 -12.74
CA ALA A 462 12.16 -9.52 -13.53
C ALA A 462 11.72 -8.37 -14.44
N ALA A 463 11.67 -7.13 -13.93
CA ALA A 463 11.34 -5.94 -14.72
C ALA A 463 12.35 -5.69 -15.84
N LEU A 464 13.64 -5.96 -15.63
CA LEU A 464 14.68 -5.80 -16.65
C LEU A 464 14.55 -6.83 -17.78
N VAL A 465 14.31 -8.09 -17.43
CA VAL A 465 14.10 -9.16 -18.42
C VAL A 465 12.85 -8.89 -19.26
N THR A 466 11.74 -8.50 -18.63
CA THR A 466 10.51 -8.19 -19.37
C THR A 466 10.65 -6.90 -20.17
N MET A 467 11.37 -5.89 -19.68
CA MET A 467 11.72 -4.68 -20.44
C MET A 467 12.51 -5.02 -21.71
N ALA A 468 13.49 -5.93 -21.63
CA ALA A 468 14.29 -6.36 -22.76
C ALA A 468 13.43 -7.07 -23.83
N LEU A 469 12.61 -8.04 -23.41
CA LEU A 469 11.78 -8.84 -24.30
C LEU A 469 10.61 -8.08 -24.91
N LEU A 470 9.96 -7.18 -24.17
CA LEU A 470 8.87 -6.37 -24.70
C LEU A 470 9.37 -5.34 -25.72
N GLY A 471 10.63 -4.90 -25.60
CA GLY A 471 11.22 -3.91 -26.49
C GLY A 471 11.58 -4.42 -27.89
N ILE A 472 11.44 -5.71 -28.16
CA ILE A 472 11.86 -6.35 -29.42
C ILE A 472 10.70 -7.09 -30.10
N GLU A 473 9.47 -6.59 -29.89
CA GLU A 473 8.23 -7.10 -30.49
C GLU A 473 7.99 -8.58 -30.16
N ASP A 474 7.83 -9.43 -31.18
CA ASP A 474 7.65 -10.88 -31.04
C ASP A 474 8.95 -11.67 -31.34
N ARG A 475 10.11 -10.99 -31.43
CA ARG A 475 11.40 -11.65 -31.68
C ARG A 475 11.81 -12.49 -30.46
N ALA A 476 12.55 -13.57 -30.73
CA ALA A 476 13.26 -14.32 -29.68
C ALA A 476 14.69 -13.79 -29.51
N LEU A 477 15.18 -13.77 -28.28
CA LEU A 477 16.54 -13.37 -27.94
C LEU A 477 17.34 -14.56 -27.41
N ASN A 478 18.61 -14.68 -27.80
CA ASN A 478 19.56 -15.50 -27.05
C ASN A 478 20.05 -14.76 -25.78
N VAL A 479 20.88 -15.41 -24.95
CA VAL A 479 21.39 -14.82 -23.70
C VAL A 479 22.29 -13.60 -23.96
N ASN A 480 23.10 -13.62 -25.02
CA ASN A 480 24.04 -12.55 -25.35
C ASN A 480 23.32 -11.29 -25.86
N GLU A 481 22.33 -11.45 -26.74
CA GLU A 481 21.47 -10.37 -27.22
C GLU A 481 20.68 -9.75 -26.07
N MET A 482 20.13 -10.58 -25.17
CA MET A 482 19.44 -10.09 -23.99
C MET A 482 20.37 -9.32 -23.06
N TRP A 483 21.60 -9.81 -22.88
CA TRP A 483 22.64 -9.13 -22.12
C TRP A 483 23.05 -7.80 -22.77
N ALA A 484 23.15 -7.74 -24.10
CA ALA A 484 23.45 -6.52 -24.84
C ALA A 484 22.39 -5.42 -24.61
N ILE A 485 21.15 -5.79 -24.30
CA ILE A 485 20.09 -4.83 -23.91
C ILE A 485 20.17 -4.48 -22.42
N ILE A 486 20.36 -5.48 -21.55
CA ILE A 486 20.29 -5.28 -20.09
C ILE A 486 21.54 -4.58 -19.55
N ALA A 487 22.73 -4.83 -20.09
CA ALA A 487 23.97 -4.26 -19.56
C ALA A 487 24.02 -2.71 -19.66
N PRO A 488 23.70 -2.07 -20.79
CA PRO A 488 23.58 -0.61 -20.86
C PRO A 488 22.51 -0.06 -19.90
N LEU A 489 21.38 -0.76 -19.77
CA LEU A 489 20.30 -0.39 -18.86
C LEU A 489 20.75 -0.47 -17.39
N ALA A 490 21.47 -1.51 -16.99
CA ALA A 490 22.03 -1.66 -15.65
C ALA A 490 23.06 -0.57 -15.34
N ARG A 491 23.94 -0.22 -16.31
CA ARG A 491 24.86 0.92 -16.18
C ARG A 491 24.11 2.23 -15.94
N TYR A 492 23.03 2.46 -16.70
CA TYR A 492 22.19 3.65 -16.54
C TYR A 492 21.53 3.70 -15.15
N ILE A 493 20.94 2.61 -14.68
CA ILE A 493 20.32 2.48 -13.35
C ILE A 493 21.35 2.79 -12.25
N LYS A 494 22.56 2.22 -12.37
CA LYS A 494 23.66 2.46 -11.42
C LYS A 494 24.11 3.93 -11.43
N ARG A 495 24.26 4.54 -12.61
CA ARG A 495 24.67 5.95 -12.75
C ARG A 495 23.62 6.91 -12.18
N ARG A 496 22.34 6.58 -12.32
CA ARG A 496 21.21 7.30 -11.73
C ARG A 496 21.01 7.02 -10.24
N ASN A 497 21.75 6.08 -9.66
CA ASN A 497 21.61 5.61 -8.28
C ASN A 497 20.16 5.20 -7.94
N LEU A 498 19.50 4.48 -8.85
CA LEU A 498 18.12 4.04 -8.64
C LEU A 498 18.06 2.83 -7.69
N PRO A 499 16.97 2.65 -6.93
CA PRO A 499 16.85 1.53 -6.00
C PRO A 499 16.76 0.22 -6.76
N THR A 500 17.48 -0.80 -6.29
CA THR A 500 17.50 -2.15 -6.87
C THR A 500 17.04 -3.16 -5.84
N ALA A 501 16.34 -4.20 -6.30
CA ALA A 501 15.68 -5.14 -5.42
C ALA A 501 16.67 -6.11 -4.76
N GLY A 502 16.63 -6.24 -3.43
CA GLY A 502 17.39 -7.25 -2.69
C GLY A 502 18.90 -7.05 -2.67
N GLY A 503 19.38 -5.84 -2.96
CA GLY A 503 20.81 -5.52 -2.98
C GLY A 503 21.62 -6.28 -4.03
N VAL A 504 20.95 -6.85 -5.04
CA VAL A 504 21.62 -7.60 -6.11
C VAL A 504 22.28 -6.65 -7.10
N ASP A 505 23.45 -7.01 -7.59
CA ASP A 505 24.04 -6.32 -8.72
C ASP A 505 23.32 -6.75 -10.00
N ILE A 506 22.40 -5.91 -10.48
CA ILE A 506 21.67 -6.14 -11.73
C ILE A 506 22.59 -6.11 -12.98
N ALA A 507 23.84 -5.68 -12.83
CA ALA A 507 24.88 -5.78 -13.85
C ALA A 507 25.65 -7.11 -13.79
N ASP A 508 25.22 -8.08 -12.97
CA ASP A 508 25.71 -9.45 -13.00
C ASP A 508 24.87 -10.30 -13.97
N VAL A 509 25.55 -10.93 -14.93
CA VAL A 509 24.92 -11.82 -15.93
C VAL A 509 24.24 -13.02 -15.28
N ASP A 510 24.73 -13.51 -14.13
CA ASP A 510 24.14 -14.66 -13.44
C ASP A 510 22.82 -14.28 -12.73
N VAL A 511 22.70 -13.03 -12.26
CA VAL A 511 21.44 -12.47 -11.73
C VAL A 511 20.40 -12.40 -12.85
N VAL A 512 20.79 -11.88 -14.02
CA VAL A 512 19.92 -11.84 -15.20
C VAL A 512 19.52 -13.24 -15.64
N ARG A 513 20.46 -14.18 -15.76
CA ARG A 513 20.18 -15.57 -16.12
C ARG A 513 19.18 -16.21 -15.15
N SER A 514 19.35 -15.99 -13.86
CA SER A 514 18.43 -16.47 -12.82
C SER A 514 17.03 -15.86 -12.98
N ALA A 515 16.94 -14.58 -13.34
CA ALA A 515 15.68 -13.91 -13.61
C ALA A 515 14.98 -14.44 -14.88
N VAL A 516 15.73 -14.74 -15.95
CA VAL A 516 15.19 -15.40 -17.15
C VAL A 516 14.63 -16.77 -16.81
N ILE A 517 15.39 -17.60 -16.10
CA ILE A 517 14.93 -18.92 -15.64
C ILE A 517 13.67 -18.80 -14.77
N ALA A 518 13.61 -17.78 -13.91
CA ALA A 518 12.43 -17.51 -13.11
C ALA A 518 11.19 -17.19 -13.97
N GLN A 519 11.34 -16.41 -15.04
CA GLN A 519 10.24 -16.09 -15.97
C GLN A 519 9.84 -17.29 -16.84
N VAL A 520 10.79 -18.16 -17.18
CA VAL A 520 10.52 -19.44 -17.87
C VAL A 520 9.70 -20.36 -16.98
N ASN A 521 10.11 -20.55 -15.73
CA ASN A 521 9.38 -21.35 -14.74
C ASN A 521 7.98 -20.79 -14.43
N ALA A 522 7.78 -19.48 -14.62
CA ALA A 522 6.49 -18.82 -14.47
C ALA A 522 5.60 -18.92 -15.73
N ASN A 523 6.08 -19.54 -16.81
CA ASN A 523 5.42 -19.60 -18.12
C ASN A 523 5.13 -18.22 -18.74
N VAL A 524 5.89 -17.19 -18.36
CA VAL A 524 5.84 -15.86 -18.99
C VAL A 524 6.76 -15.83 -20.21
N VAL A 525 7.92 -16.48 -20.09
CA VAL A 525 8.91 -16.64 -21.16
C VAL A 525 8.93 -18.11 -21.59
N LYS A 526 9.01 -18.35 -22.89
CA LYS A 526 9.28 -19.68 -23.45
C LYS A 526 10.73 -19.78 -23.84
N ARG A 527 11.27 -20.99 -23.73
CA ARG A 527 12.60 -21.36 -24.17
C ARG A 527 12.48 -22.32 -25.34
N PHE A 528 13.27 -22.10 -26.38
CA PHE A 528 13.39 -22.97 -27.54
C PHE A 528 14.84 -23.47 -27.62
N ASP A 529 15.02 -24.79 -27.61
CA ASP A 529 16.33 -25.46 -27.52
C ASP A 529 16.70 -26.24 -28.79
N ASP A 530 15.80 -26.38 -29.76
CA ASP A 530 16.04 -27.16 -30.98
C ASP A 530 16.85 -26.40 -32.05
N GLY A 531 17.40 -25.23 -31.68
CA GLY A 531 18.26 -24.39 -32.51
C GLY A 531 19.76 -24.56 -32.19
N PRO A 532 20.64 -23.84 -32.90
CA PRO A 532 22.08 -23.84 -32.59
C PRO A 532 22.40 -23.29 -31.20
N GLU A 533 21.52 -22.46 -30.65
CA GLU A 533 21.59 -21.92 -29.30
C GLU A 533 20.20 -21.78 -28.68
N PRO A 534 20.08 -21.74 -27.34
CA PRO A 534 18.81 -21.51 -26.67
C PRO A 534 18.26 -20.11 -26.93
N LEU A 535 17.02 -20.04 -27.39
CA LEU A 535 16.29 -18.79 -27.62
C LEU A 535 15.17 -18.59 -26.60
N PHE A 536 14.95 -17.35 -26.19
CA PHE A 536 13.96 -16.94 -25.21
C PHE A 536 12.99 -15.92 -25.81
N TYR A 537 11.69 -16.15 -25.67
CA TYR A 537 10.66 -15.27 -26.22
C TYR A 537 9.45 -15.21 -25.30
N LEU A 538 8.64 -14.17 -25.40
CA LEU A 538 7.41 -14.08 -24.61
C LEU A 538 6.42 -15.16 -25.05
N ALA A 539 5.80 -15.82 -24.06
CA ALA A 539 4.70 -16.71 -24.34
C ALA A 539 3.52 -15.93 -24.93
N GLN A 540 2.78 -16.56 -25.84
CA GLN A 540 1.55 -16.00 -26.39
C GLN A 540 0.59 -15.60 -25.26
N ASP A 541 -0.05 -14.43 -25.40
CA ASP A 541 -0.98 -13.82 -24.44
C ASP A 541 -0.36 -13.44 -23.08
N LYS A 542 0.98 -13.45 -22.94
CA LYS A 542 1.69 -13.03 -21.72
C LYS A 542 2.30 -11.62 -21.80
N HIS A 543 2.11 -10.89 -22.89
CA HIS A 543 2.65 -9.53 -23.04
C HIS A 543 2.16 -8.58 -21.93
N LEU A 544 0.87 -8.58 -21.58
CA LEU A 544 0.36 -7.77 -20.46
C LEU A 544 0.91 -8.22 -19.09
N VAL A 545 1.19 -9.50 -18.92
CA VAL A 545 1.84 -10.04 -17.70
C VAL A 545 3.27 -9.56 -17.60
N ALA A 546 4.03 -9.63 -18.70
CA ALA A 546 5.38 -9.09 -18.78
C ALA A 546 5.39 -7.57 -18.57
N ALA A 547 4.42 -6.86 -19.15
CA ALA A 547 4.28 -5.42 -19.03
C ALA A 547 4.01 -5.01 -17.58
N PHE A 548 3.24 -5.79 -16.81
CA PHE A 548 3.04 -5.56 -15.39
C PHE A 548 4.36 -5.49 -14.61
N PHE A 549 5.28 -6.44 -14.85
CA PHE A 549 6.59 -6.44 -14.19
C PHE A 549 7.48 -5.27 -14.63
N ARG A 550 7.54 -4.99 -15.95
CA ARG A 550 8.26 -3.83 -16.49
C ARG A 550 7.74 -2.53 -15.87
N ASN A 551 6.42 -2.40 -15.79
CA ASN A 551 5.73 -1.20 -15.34
C ASN A 551 5.89 -0.88 -13.86
N ASN A 552 6.42 -1.81 -13.05
CA ASN A 552 6.84 -1.48 -11.69
C ASN A 552 8.07 -0.54 -11.66
N ALA A 553 8.87 -0.49 -12.74
CA ALA A 553 10.06 0.35 -12.84
C ALA A 553 9.99 1.39 -13.96
N ILE A 554 8.95 1.36 -14.80
CA ILE A 554 8.86 2.16 -16.02
C ILE A 554 8.96 3.67 -15.79
N HIS A 555 8.47 4.16 -14.64
CA HIS A 555 8.46 5.59 -14.30
C HIS A 555 9.85 6.21 -14.22
N PHE A 556 10.89 5.42 -13.91
CA PHE A 556 12.27 5.92 -13.88
C PHE A 556 12.82 6.28 -15.26
N PHE A 557 12.25 5.68 -16.32
CA PHE A 557 12.77 5.78 -17.69
C PHE A 557 12.00 6.75 -18.57
N VAL A 558 10.89 7.33 -18.07
CA VAL A 558 10.02 8.22 -18.85
C VAL A 558 10.75 9.50 -19.27
N MET A 559 11.51 10.12 -18.37
CA MET A 559 12.24 11.37 -18.70
C MET A 559 13.28 11.15 -19.79
N ARG A 560 14.02 10.03 -19.72
CA ARG A 560 14.97 9.62 -20.76
C ARG A 560 14.27 9.33 -22.09
N ALA A 561 13.15 8.62 -22.06
CA ALA A 561 12.33 8.34 -23.24
C ALA A 561 11.79 9.62 -23.90
N ILE A 562 11.35 10.61 -23.12
CA ILE A 562 10.95 11.93 -23.63
C ILE A 562 12.15 12.63 -24.27
N GLY A 563 13.31 12.63 -23.60
CA GLY A 563 14.55 13.21 -24.12
C GLY A 563 14.95 12.65 -25.50
N GLU A 564 14.83 11.34 -25.68
CA GLU A 564 15.11 10.68 -26.98
C GLU A 564 14.11 11.08 -28.08
N LEU A 565 12.86 11.39 -27.74
CA LEU A 565 11.84 11.76 -28.72
C LEU A 565 11.89 13.22 -29.15
N VAL A 566 12.17 14.13 -28.21
CA VAL A 566 12.16 15.57 -28.52
C VAL A 566 13.31 15.97 -29.44
N VAL A 567 14.42 15.22 -29.44
CA VAL A 567 15.57 15.47 -30.32
C VAL A 567 15.37 15.02 -31.76
N LEU A 568 14.34 14.22 -32.04
CA LEU A 568 14.01 13.83 -33.41
C LEU A 568 13.22 14.94 -34.12
N PRO A 569 13.56 15.27 -35.37
CA PRO A 569 12.86 16.30 -36.12
C PRO A 569 11.39 15.91 -36.36
N THR A 570 10.52 16.91 -36.35
CA THR A 570 9.11 16.74 -36.69
C THR A 570 8.95 16.72 -38.21
N SER A 571 8.05 15.89 -38.70
CA SER A 571 7.90 15.66 -40.14
C SER A 571 7.41 16.91 -40.87
N GLY A 572 8.14 17.31 -41.90
CA GLY A 572 7.84 18.52 -42.67
C GLY A 572 8.35 19.81 -42.05
N ASP A 573 8.96 19.76 -40.86
CA ASP A 573 9.68 20.89 -40.29
C ASP A 573 11.13 20.91 -40.81
N SER A 574 11.53 22.05 -41.37
CA SER A 574 12.90 22.30 -41.85
C SER A 574 13.65 23.27 -40.94
N ALA A 575 13.00 23.76 -39.87
CA ALA A 575 13.63 24.66 -38.93
C ALA A 575 14.73 23.93 -38.14
N PRO A 576 15.86 24.60 -37.87
CA PRO A 576 16.88 24.05 -36.97
C PRO A 576 16.28 23.74 -35.59
N LEU A 577 16.74 22.65 -34.97
CA LEU A 577 16.42 22.37 -33.58
C LEU A 577 16.98 23.49 -32.69
N THR A 578 16.14 24.02 -31.80
CA THR A 578 16.53 25.04 -30.81
C THR A 578 16.17 24.54 -29.42
N GLN A 579 16.80 25.10 -28.39
CA GLN A 579 16.43 24.78 -27.00
C GLN A 579 14.94 25.08 -26.72
N GLU A 580 14.42 26.15 -27.32
CA GLU A 580 13.01 26.51 -27.21
C GLU A 580 12.10 25.46 -27.88
N SER A 581 12.43 25.00 -29.10
CA SER A 581 11.60 24.00 -29.78
C SER A 581 11.62 22.65 -29.05
N LEU A 582 12.78 22.22 -28.55
CA LEU A 582 12.89 21.02 -27.69
C LEU A 582 12.02 21.13 -26.45
N TRP A 583 12.04 22.30 -25.79
CA TRP A 583 11.24 22.55 -24.61
C TRP A 583 9.73 22.52 -24.89
N GLN A 584 9.29 23.12 -26.01
CA GLN A 584 7.90 23.05 -26.43
C GLN A 584 7.46 21.61 -26.72
N SER A 585 8.28 20.84 -27.44
CA SER A 585 8.03 19.42 -27.70
C SER A 585 7.98 18.59 -26.41
N ALA A 586 8.85 18.88 -25.44
CA ALA A 586 8.83 18.22 -24.14
C ALA A 586 7.54 18.52 -23.36
N LEU A 587 7.07 19.77 -23.38
CA LEU A 587 5.82 20.17 -22.75
C LEU A 587 4.58 19.55 -23.43
N GLN A 588 4.61 19.38 -24.76
CA GLN A 588 3.57 18.66 -25.50
C GLN A 588 3.49 17.20 -25.05
N LEU A 589 4.63 16.51 -24.98
CA LEU A 589 4.70 15.13 -24.47
C LEU A 589 4.26 15.02 -23.02
N ARG A 590 4.66 15.97 -22.17
CA ARG A 590 4.19 16.05 -20.77
C ARG A 590 2.67 16.15 -20.69
N ASP A 591 2.03 16.97 -21.53
CA ASP A 591 0.57 17.11 -21.55
C ASP A 591 -0.13 15.84 -22.07
N LEU A 592 0.43 15.21 -23.11
CA LEU A 592 -0.10 13.97 -23.68
C LEU A 592 -0.03 12.81 -22.67
N LEU A 593 1.05 12.73 -21.89
CA LEU A 593 1.30 11.63 -20.95
C LEU A 593 0.80 11.90 -19.52
N LYS A 594 0.12 13.02 -19.26
CA LYS A 594 -0.26 13.44 -17.88
C LYS A 594 -1.23 12.51 -17.15
N PHE A 595 -1.98 11.69 -17.89
CA PHE A 595 -2.86 10.67 -17.32
C PHE A 595 -2.17 9.31 -17.14
N GLU A 596 -0.94 9.17 -17.64
CA GLU A 596 -0.14 7.95 -17.58
C GLU A 596 0.93 8.00 -16.50
N PHE A 597 1.52 9.18 -16.28
CA PHE A 597 2.62 9.39 -15.34
C PHE A 597 2.44 10.64 -14.49
N PHE A 598 3.03 10.63 -13.28
CA PHE A 598 3.07 11.78 -12.39
C PHE A 598 4.25 12.68 -12.73
N PHE A 599 3.99 13.78 -13.42
CA PHE A 599 4.99 14.82 -13.63
C PHE A 599 4.94 15.86 -12.51
N GLY A 600 6.10 16.37 -12.10
CA GLY A 600 6.18 17.57 -11.28
C GLY A 600 5.66 18.81 -12.03
N ASP A 601 5.83 19.97 -11.40
CA ASP A 601 5.55 21.23 -12.09
C ASP A 601 6.47 21.42 -13.32
N LYS A 602 6.23 22.48 -14.09
CA LYS A 602 7.01 22.71 -15.33
C LYS A 602 8.49 22.94 -15.05
N LYS A 603 8.86 23.48 -13.89
CA LYS A 603 10.25 23.74 -13.54
C LYS A 603 10.96 22.44 -13.19
N ASP A 604 10.39 21.65 -12.27
CA ASP A 604 10.92 20.34 -11.88
C ASP A 604 10.99 19.38 -13.08
N PHE A 605 9.98 19.39 -13.95
CA PHE A 605 10.00 18.60 -15.19
C PHE A 605 11.17 18.99 -16.11
N GLY A 606 11.44 20.29 -16.26
CA GLY A 606 12.55 20.80 -17.06
C GLY A 606 13.90 20.41 -16.48
N GLU A 607 14.11 20.63 -15.18
CA GLU A 607 15.35 20.27 -14.49
C GLU A 607 15.63 18.77 -14.58
N ARG A 608 14.62 17.91 -14.41
CA ARG A 608 14.75 16.47 -14.57
C ARG A 608 15.08 16.07 -16.01
N LEU A 609 14.45 16.69 -17.01
CA LEU A 609 14.73 16.40 -18.41
C LEU A 609 16.16 16.81 -18.78
N GLU A 610 16.59 18.01 -18.37
CA GLU A 610 17.95 18.48 -18.57
C GLU A 610 18.97 17.56 -17.92
N SER A 611 18.69 17.07 -16.70
CA SER A 611 19.57 16.10 -16.03
C SER A 611 19.75 14.80 -16.83
N GLU A 612 18.72 14.36 -17.57
CA GLU A 612 18.83 13.18 -18.45
C GLU A 612 19.71 13.44 -19.68
N VAL A 613 19.60 14.64 -20.26
CA VAL A 613 20.41 15.03 -21.41
C VAL A 613 21.87 15.27 -20.99
N ASP A 614 22.10 15.84 -19.81
CA ASP A 614 23.43 16.03 -19.22
C ASP A 614 24.13 14.68 -18.94
N LEU A 615 23.38 13.60 -18.70
CA LEU A 615 23.96 12.26 -18.61
C LEU A 615 24.47 11.75 -19.96
N ILE A 616 23.89 12.18 -21.08
CA ILE A 616 24.29 11.78 -22.43
C ILE A 616 25.54 12.56 -22.85
N ASP A 617 25.43 13.88 -22.93
CA ASP A 617 26.54 14.80 -23.24
C ASP A 617 26.38 16.08 -22.40
N PRO A 618 27.24 16.35 -21.40
CA PRO A 618 27.20 17.57 -20.60
C PRO A 618 27.32 18.87 -21.40
N ASP A 619 27.88 18.83 -22.61
CA ASP A 619 28.11 19.99 -23.47
C ASP A 619 27.01 20.17 -24.54
N TRP A 620 25.88 19.46 -24.40
CA TRP A 620 24.80 19.48 -25.39
C TRP A 620 24.26 20.89 -25.69
N ARG A 621 24.22 21.78 -24.70
CA ARG A 621 23.67 23.15 -24.85
C ARG A 621 24.42 23.97 -25.90
N ASN A 622 25.72 23.73 -26.07
CA ASN A 622 26.57 24.43 -27.03
C ASN A 622 26.53 23.81 -28.44
N LYS A 623 26.12 22.53 -28.53
CA LYS A 623 26.13 21.76 -29.78
C LYS A 623 24.74 21.58 -30.40
N ILE A 624 23.67 21.79 -29.63
CA ILE A 624 22.29 21.48 -30.06
C ILE A 624 21.81 22.28 -31.27
N SER A 625 22.45 23.41 -31.57
CA SER A 625 22.17 24.20 -32.77
C SER A 625 22.69 23.56 -34.05
N ASP A 626 23.58 22.57 -33.95
CA ASP A 626 24.00 21.75 -35.08
C ASP A 626 22.87 20.77 -35.44
N PRO A 627 22.29 20.87 -36.66
CA PRO A 627 21.16 20.04 -37.09
C PRO A 627 21.42 18.53 -37.01
N ASP A 628 22.67 18.09 -37.20
CA ASP A 628 23.02 16.68 -37.25
C ASP A 628 23.43 16.12 -35.87
N TYR A 629 23.84 17.01 -34.95
CA TYR A 629 24.35 16.62 -33.63
C TYR A 629 23.35 15.75 -32.87
N ALA A 630 22.09 16.19 -32.76
CA ALA A 630 21.10 15.50 -31.94
C ALA A 630 20.79 14.08 -32.47
N ALA A 631 20.67 13.94 -33.79
CA ALA A 631 20.45 12.66 -34.44
C ALA A 631 21.68 11.74 -34.39
N GLN A 632 22.89 12.30 -34.54
CA GLN A 632 24.14 11.55 -34.41
C GLN A 632 24.33 11.05 -32.97
N GLN A 633 24.12 11.93 -31.98
CA GLN A 633 24.20 11.57 -30.57
C GLN A 633 23.25 10.42 -30.26
N LEU A 634 21.97 10.54 -30.67
CA LEU A 634 20.98 9.49 -30.47
C LEU A 634 21.46 8.16 -31.08
N ARG A 635 21.87 8.13 -32.36
CA ARG A 635 22.36 6.91 -33.02
C ARG A 635 23.60 6.29 -32.38
N SER A 636 24.45 7.09 -31.73
CA SER A 636 25.68 6.61 -31.10
C SER A 636 25.45 5.99 -29.71
N GLN A 637 24.25 6.11 -29.14
CA GLN A 637 23.97 5.59 -27.81
C GLN A 637 23.85 4.08 -27.82
N ASP A 638 24.29 3.46 -26.74
CA ASP A 638 24.13 2.03 -26.47
C ASP A 638 22.79 1.68 -25.81
N LEU A 639 21.97 2.68 -25.50
CA LEU A 639 20.71 2.55 -24.78
C LEU A 639 19.62 3.44 -25.39
N HIS A 640 18.54 2.79 -25.83
CA HIS A 640 17.32 3.42 -26.33
C HIS A 640 16.12 2.96 -25.51
N LEU A 641 15.36 3.90 -24.95
CA LEU A 641 14.27 3.63 -24.03
C LEU A 641 12.89 4.03 -24.56
N ALA A 642 12.80 5.00 -25.48
CA ALA A 642 11.51 5.52 -25.94
C ALA A 642 10.57 4.43 -26.45
N HIS A 643 11.07 3.48 -27.24
CA HIS A 643 10.23 2.39 -27.75
C HIS A 643 9.84 1.36 -26.68
N ARG A 644 10.67 1.16 -25.65
CA ARG A 644 10.39 0.21 -24.55
C ARG A 644 9.38 0.77 -23.54
N VAL A 645 9.30 2.10 -23.46
CA VAL A 645 8.54 2.84 -22.44
C VAL A 645 7.24 3.41 -23.01
N LEU A 646 7.27 4.02 -24.20
CA LEU A 646 6.18 4.85 -24.71
C LEU A 646 5.47 4.29 -25.93
N GLN A 647 6.08 3.39 -26.71
CA GLN A 647 5.44 2.81 -27.90
C GLN A 647 4.05 2.21 -27.63
N PRO A 648 3.87 1.38 -26.59
CA PRO A 648 2.57 0.76 -26.30
C PRO A 648 1.49 1.78 -25.99
N ILE A 649 1.86 2.90 -25.37
CA ILE A 649 0.96 4.00 -25.03
C ILE A 649 0.53 4.72 -26.31
N PHE A 650 1.48 5.11 -27.18
CA PHE A 650 1.13 5.79 -28.43
C PHE A 650 0.33 4.90 -29.39
N GLU A 651 0.65 3.61 -29.47
CA GLU A 651 -0.15 2.63 -30.22
C GLU A 651 -1.60 2.57 -29.71
N ALA A 652 -1.78 2.48 -28.39
CA ALA A 652 -3.11 2.45 -27.78
C ALA A 652 -3.88 3.78 -27.99
N TYR A 653 -3.17 4.90 -27.86
CA TYR A 653 -3.73 6.24 -28.07
C TYR A 653 -4.13 6.44 -29.53
N GLN A 654 -3.36 5.89 -30.49
CA GLN A 654 -3.69 5.95 -31.91
C GLN A 654 -4.97 5.18 -32.21
N VAL A 655 -5.17 4.00 -31.59
CA VAL A 655 -6.44 3.26 -31.72
C VAL A 655 -7.61 4.12 -31.27
N VAL A 656 -7.51 4.75 -30.09
CA VAL A 656 -8.57 5.62 -29.55
C VAL A 656 -8.79 6.83 -30.46
N ALA A 657 -7.73 7.52 -30.87
CA ALA A 657 -7.82 8.68 -31.76
C ALA A 657 -8.52 8.34 -33.08
N ASP A 658 -8.18 7.19 -33.68
CA ASP A 658 -8.80 6.71 -34.91
C ASP A 658 -10.27 6.32 -34.70
N GLN A 659 -10.61 5.67 -33.58
CA GLN A 659 -12.01 5.36 -33.26
C GLN A 659 -12.83 6.62 -32.99
N LEU A 660 -12.27 7.66 -32.35
CA LEU A 660 -12.95 8.94 -32.16
C LEU A 660 -13.31 9.61 -33.50
N MET A 661 -12.46 9.48 -34.53
CA MET A 661 -12.76 9.99 -35.87
C MET A 661 -13.97 9.30 -36.53
N LEU A 662 -14.31 8.08 -36.11
CA LEU A 662 -15.45 7.31 -36.63
C LEU A 662 -16.75 7.59 -35.89
N LEU A 663 -16.70 8.28 -34.75
CA LEU A 663 -17.91 8.60 -33.97
C LEU A 663 -18.86 9.50 -34.75
N PRO A 664 -20.18 9.23 -34.71
CA PRO A 664 -21.17 10.09 -35.32
C PRO A 664 -21.14 11.50 -34.69
N GLN A 665 -21.52 12.51 -35.47
CA GLN A 665 -21.58 13.90 -35.00
C GLN A 665 -22.80 14.17 -34.09
N SER A 666 -23.72 13.21 -33.97
CA SER A 666 -24.89 13.27 -33.10
C SER A 666 -25.07 11.96 -32.34
N GLY A 667 -25.29 12.04 -31.03
CA GLY A 667 -25.56 10.90 -30.15
C GLY A 667 -24.96 11.04 -28.76
N GLU A 668 -25.48 10.29 -27.80
CA GLU A 668 -24.88 10.18 -26.47
C GLU A 668 -23.66 9.26 -26.52
N PHE A 669 -22.57 9.66 -25.85
CA PHE A 669 -21.34 8.88 -25.83
C PHE A 669 -21.42 7.74 -24.81
N ASP A 670 -21.42 6.51 -25.31
CA ASP A 670 -21.36 5.29 -24.48
C ASP A 670 -19.90 4.83 -24.33
N LYS A 671 -19.30 5.22 -23.20
CA LYS A 671 -17.91 4.88 -22.87
C LYS A 671 -17.63 3.37 -22.83
N PRO A 672 -18.39 2.53 -22.09
CA PRO A 672 -18.20 1.08 -22.11
C PRO A 672 -18.22 0.47 -23.52
N LYS A 673 -19.18 0.88 -24.36
CA LYS A 673 -19.28 0.41 -25.73
C LYS A 673 -18.08 0.84 -26.57
N PHE A 674 -17.68 2.10 -26.47
CA PHE A 674 -16.53 2.64 -27.20
C PHE A 674 -15.22 1.93 -26.84
N ILE A 675 -14.98 1.62 -25.56
CA ILE A 675 -13.79 0.86 -25.14
C ILE A 675 -13.81 -0.56 -25.72
N ALA A 676 -14.97 -1.21 -25.79
CA ALA A 676 -15.11 -2.53 -26.41
C ALA A 676 -14.83 -2.48 -27.94
N GLU A 677 -15.29 -1.43 -28.62
CA GLU A 677 -14.99 -1.18 -30.04
C GLU A 677 -13.48 -0.95 -30.25
N CYS A 678 -12.82 -0.19 -29.37
CA CYS A 678 -11.36 0.00 -29.38
C CYS A 678 -10.61 -1.32 -29.21
N LEU A 679 -11.03 -2.20 -28.29
CA LEU A 679 -10.44 -3.53 -28.11
C LEU A 679 -10.54 -4.37 -29.39
N GLY A 680 -11.71 -4.40 -30.03
CA GLY A 680 -11.90 -5.11 -31.29
C GLY A 680 -11.05 -4.53 -32.44
N ALA A 681 -10.98 -3.20 -32.53
CA ALA A 681 -10.16 -2.51 -33.53
C ALA A 681 -8.66 -2.78 -33.33
N ALA A 682 -8.17 -2.70 -32.09
CA ALA A 682 -6.79 -3.00 -31.75
C ALA A 682 -6.43 -4.46 -32.04
N GLN A 683 -7.30 -5.41 -31.68
CA GLN A 683 -7.10 -6.82 -31.99
C GLN A 683 -7.03 -7.07 -33.51
N SER A 684 -7.91 -6.45 -34.29
CA SER A 684 -7.88 -6.51 -35.76
C SER A 684 -6.56 -5.96 -36.32
N ARG A 685 -6.10 -4.81 -35.82
CA ARG A 685 -4.82 -4.21 -36.24
C ARG A 685 -3.64 -5.09 -35.86
N ARG A 686 -3.64 -5.69 -34.67
CA ARG A 686 -2.58 -6.61 -34.23
C ARG A 686 -2.52 -7.86 -35.12
N LEU A 687 -3.66 -8.47 -35.43
CA LEU A 687 -3.73 -9.62 -36.34
C LEU A 687 -3.24 -9.29 -37.76
N ARG A 688 -3.35 -8.03 -38.17
CA ARG A 688 -2.83 -7.51 -39.44
C ARG A 688 -1.39 -7.00 -39.38
N GLN A 689 -0.72 -7.14 -38.23
CA GLN A 689 0.62 -6.60 -37.97
C GLN A 689 0.72 -5.08 -38.20
N GLN A 690 -0.35 -4.36 -37.87
CA GLN A 690 -0.41 -2.89 -37.87
C GLN A 690 -0.18 -2.30 -36.47
N LEU A 691 -0.19 -3.15 -35.45
CA LEU A 691 0.29 -2.85 -34.10
C LEU A 691 1.44 -3.79 -33.81
N ASP A 692 2.53 -3.24 -33.28
CA ASP A 692 3.75 -4.01 -33.05
C ASP A 692 3.71 -4.70 -31.68
N HIS A 693 2.96 -4.13 -30.72
CA HIS A 693 2.92 -4.59 -29.34
C HIS A 693 1.53 -5.08 -28.94
N SER A 694 1.41 -6.35 -28.53
CA SER A 694 0.14 -6.85 -27.98
C SER A 694 -0.28 -6.15 -26.68
N GLU A 695 0.64 -5.51 -25.96
CA GLU A 695 0.35 -4.74 -24.76
C GLU A 695 -0.41 -3.43 -25.00
N SER A 696 -0.44 -2.91 -26.24
CA SER A 696 -1.27 -1.76 -26.59
C SER A 696 -2.77 -2.11 -26.65
N ILE A 697 -3.11 -3.40 -26.67
CA ILE A 697 -4.50 -3.89 -26.55
C ILE A 697 -4.88 -3.91 -25.06
N SER A 698 -5.13 -2.74 -24.48
CA SER A 698 -5.39 -2.62 -23.04
C SER A 698 -6.52 -1.63 -22.78
N GLY A 699 -7.59 -2.11 -22.15
CA GLY A 699 -8.70 -1.27 -21.72
C GLY A 699 -8.28 -0.17 -20.74
N GLU A 700 -7.24 -0.40 -19.93
CA GLU A 700 -6.70 0.63 -19.02
C GLU A 700 -5.94 1.72 -19.79
N LEU A 701 -5.20 1.39 -20.85
CA LEU A 701 -4.55 2.40 -21.72
C LEU A 701 -5.57 3.15 -22.60
N PHE A 702 -6.65 2.49 -23.00
CA PHE A 702 -7.73 3.16 -23.71
C PHE A 702 -8.51 4.13 -22.79
N ASP A 703 -8.68 3.78 -21.51
CA ASP A 703 -9.32 4.66 -20.54
C ASP A 703 -8.50 5.94 -20.32
N THR A 704 -7.17 5.85 -20.18
CA THR A 704 -6.30 7.03 -20.06
C THR A 704 -6.24 7.87 -21.33
N ALA A 705 -6.20 7.25 -22.51
CA ALA A 705 -6.33 7.95 -23.78
C ALA A 705 -7.65 8.71 -23.89
N LEU A 706 -8.75 8.09 -23.44
CA LEU A 706 -10.06 8.70 -23.42
C LEU A 706 -10.16 9.83 -22.40
N GLN A 707 -9.54 9.71 -21.22
CA GLN A 707 -9.43 10.82 -20.26
C GLN A 707 -8.69 12.03 -20.87
N LEU A 708 -7.63 11.79 -21.67
CA LEU A 708 -6.96 12.86 -22.40
C LEU A 708 -7.89 13.48 -23.46
N ALA A 709 -8.62 12.65 -24.20
CA ALA A 709 -9.56 13.10 -25.22
C ALA A 709 -10.73 13.91 -24.62
N GLU A 710 -11.27 13.47 -23.48
CA GLU A 710 -12.29 14.20 -22.69
C GLU A 710 -11.74 15.55 -22.23
N ASN A 711 -10.52 15.60 -21.69
CA ASN A 711 -9.87 16.83 -21.27
C ASN A 711 -9.58 17.81 -22.43
N ARG A 712 -9.54 17.32 -23.67
CA ARG A 712 -9.36 18.13 -24.89
C ARG A 712 -10.68 18.35 -25.65
N ASP A 713 -11.82 18.05 -25.01
CA ASP A 713 -13.17 18.21 -25.54
C ASP A 713 -13.38 17.49 -26.88
N LEU A 714 -12.78 16.30 -27.06
CA LEU A 714 -12.85 15.51 -28.30
C LEU A 714 -14.00 14.49 -28.31
N VAL A 715 -14.58 14.20 -27.15
CA VAL A 715 -15.65 13.20 -27.00
C VAL A 715 -17.01 13.81 -27.33
N ASP A 716 -17.29 15.01 -26.83
CA ASP A 716 -18.57 15.70 -27.05
C ASP A 716 -18.74 16.13 -28.51
N SER A 717 -19.69 15.49 -29.20
CA SER A 717 -19.96 15.68 -30.63
C SER A 717 -20.74 16.97 -30.93
N THR A 718 -21.28 17.64 -29.91
CA THR A 718 -22.11 18.84 -30.07
C THR A 718 -21.29 20.13 -30.26
N SER A 719 -19.99 20.06 -30.00
CA SER A 719 -19.06 21.18 -30.14
C SER A 719 -18.67 21.40 -31.61
N ASP A 720 -18.75 22.65 -32.08
CA ASP A 720 -18.32 23.03 -33.42
C ASP A 720 -16.82 22.71 -33.63
N GLY A 721 -16.45 22.21 -34.80
CA GLY A 721 -15.08 21.82 -35.14
C GLY A 721 -14.55 20.53 -34.48
N SER A 722 -15.38 19.72 -33.80
CA SER A 722 -14.97 18.45 -33.17
C SER A 722 -14.26 17.49 -34.14
N ALA A 723 -14.75 17.35 -35.38
CA ALA A 723 -14.12 16.49 -36.40
C ALA A 723 -12.69 16.92 -36.77
N ARG A 724 -12.45 18.24 -36.85
CA ARG A 724 -11.10 18.77 -37.11
C ARG A 724 -10.18 18.50 -35.91
N ARG A 725 -10.63 18.78 -34.69
CA ARG A 725 -9.84 18.55 -33.47
C ARG A 725 -9.50 17.07 -33.27
N ARG A 726 -10.43 16.15 -33.59
CA ARG A 726 -10.17 14.69 -33.59
C ARG A 726 -9.10 14.29 -34.61
N ARG A 727 -9.12 14.88 -35.81
CA ARG A 727 -8.10 14.65 -36.82
C ARG A 727 -6.73 15.19 -36.37
N ASP A 728 -6.69 16.41 -35.86
CA ASP A 728 -5.46 17.03 -35.38
C ASP A 728 -4.84 16.21 -34.22
N PHE A 729 -5.68 15.67 -33.33
CA PHE A 729 -5.28 14.74 -32.29
C PHE A 729 -4.69 13.45 -32.85
N ALA A 730 -5.35 12.81 -33.83
CA ALA A 730 -4.83 11.59 -34.46
C ALA A 730 -3.48 11.80 -35.19
N LEU A 731 -3.29 12.97 -35.81
CA LEU A 731 -2.03 13.34 -36.47
C LEU A 731 -0.91 13.59 -35.45
N GLU A 732 -1.22 14.24 -34.32
CA GLU A 732 -0.26 14.44 -33.22
C GLU A 732 0.23 13.10 -32.66
N ILE A 733 -0.68 12.15 -32.39
CA ILE A 733 -0.29 10.82 -31.89
C ILE A 733 0.55 10.06 -32.92
N ASP A 734 0.19 10.10 -34.20
CA ASP A 734 0.95 9.41 -35.25
C ASP A 734 2.38 9.96 -35.38
N GLU A 735 2.58 11.28 -35.27
CA GLU A 735 3.91 11.88 -35.28
C GLU A 735 4.81 11.30 -34.17
N TRP A 736 4.30 11.24 -32.94
CA TRP A 736 5.05 10.67 -31.82
C TRP A 736 5.27 9.16 -31.98
N ALA A 737 4.27 8.44 -32.47
CA ALA A 737 4.39 7.01 -32.77
C ALA A 737 5.46 6.75 -33.85
N ARG A 738 5.56 7.60 -34.88
CA ARG A 738 6.62 7.51 -35.90
C ARG A 738 8.00 7.76 -35.33
N LYS A 739 8.18 8.80 -34.51
CA LYS A 739 9.46 9.06 -33.83
C LYS A 739 9.90 7.87 -32.96
N VAL A 740 8.95 7.25 -32.24
CA VAL A 740 9.23 6.04 -31.47
C VAL A 740 9.68 4.87 -32.35
N ARG A 741 9.00 4.63 -33.49
CA ARG A 741 9.40 3.58 -34.45
C ARG A 741 10.82 3.80 -34.99
N THR A 742 11.19 5.04 -35.28
CA THR A 742 12.56 5.40 -35.69
C THR A 742 13.60 4.99 -34.65
N ILE A 743 13.33 5.23 -33.35
CA ILE A 743 14.24 4.85 -32.26
C ILE A 743 14.32 3.32 -32.11
N ARG A 744 13.19 2.63 -32.28
CA ARG A 744 13.18 1.16 -32.29
C ARG A 744 14.03 0.59 -33.42
N ASP A 745 13.95 1.15 -34.62
CA ASP A 745 14.74 0.69 -35.75
C ASP A 745 16.24 0.82 -35.48
N MET A 746 16.67 1.91 -34.81
CA MET A 746 18.05 2.06 -34.31
C MET A 746 18.43 0.93 -33.33
N ALA A 747 17.58 0.66 -32.33
CA ALA A 747 17.83 -0.40 -31.36
C ALA A 747 17.88 -1.81 -32.01
N HIS A 748 17.04 -2.06 -33.02
CA HIS A 748 17.05 -3.31 -33.79
C HIS A 748 18.31 -3.46 -34.64
N GLN A 749 18.82 -2.36 -35.21
CA GLN A 749 20.07 -2.37 -35.95
C GLN A 749 21.24 -2.77 -35.05
N MET A 750 21.35 -2.17 -33.86
CA MET A 750 22.38 -2.51 -32.88
C MET A 750 22.36 -3.99 -32.49
N LEU A 751 21.17 -4.56 -32.33
CA LEU A 751 21.02 -5.99 -32.00
C LEU A 751 21.46 -6.93 -33.11
N ARG A 752 21.52 -6.48 -34.37
CA ARG A 752 22.05 -7.28 -35.48
C ARG A 752 23.57 -7.30 -35.51
N GLU A 753 24.21 -6.35 -34.85
CA GLU A 753 25.67 -6.22 -34.76
C GLU A 753 26.25 -7.03 -33.59
N VAL A 754 25.40 -7.56 -32.70
CA VAL A 754 25.81 -8.50 -31.64
C VAL A 754 26.32 -9.78 -32.31
N GLU A 755 27.60 -10.10 -32.09
CA GLU A 755 28.22 -11.27 -32.72
C GLU A 755 27.43 -12.55 -32.39
N PRO A 756 27.04 -13.35 -33.41
CA PRO A 756 26.58 -14.71 -33.17
C PRO A 756 27.74 -15.53 -32.60
N ILE A 757 27.45 -16.51 -31.74
CA ILE A 757 28.48 -17.41 -31.20
C ILE A 757 29.25 -18.02 -32.38
N ALA A 758 30.56 -17.77 -32.44
CA ALA A 758 31.44 -18.36 -33.43
C ALA A 758 31.30 -19.89 -33.36
N ALA A 759 31.13 -20.53 -34.53
CA ALA A 759 31.23 -21.98 -34.61
C ALA A 759 32.54 -22.41 -33.93
N PRO A 760 32.52 -23.48 -33.10
CA PRO A 760 33.76 -23.95 -32.48
C PRO A 760 34.78 -24.14 -33.60
N GLU A 761 35.92 -23.46 -33.50
CA GLU A 761 37.04 -23.70 -34.41
C GLU A 761 37.25 -25.21 -34.42
N GLU A 762 37.09 -25.84 -35.59
CA GLU A 762 37.52 -27.21 -35.78
C GLU A 762 38.98 -27.23 -35.36
N ASN A 763 39.26 -27.83 -34.19
CA ASN A 763 40.61 -28.19 -33.80
C ASN A 763 41.13 -29.11 -34.91
N ASN A 764 41.79 -28.52 -35.90
CA ASN A 764 42.55 -29.23 -36.89
C ASN A 764 43.71 -29.89 -36.16
N SER A 765 43.50 -31.17 -35.87
CA SER A 765 44.46 -32.28 -35.72
C SER A 765 45.94 -31.92 -35.74
#